data_AF-A0A081CET3-F1
#
_entry.id   AF-A0A081CET3-F1
#
_cell.length_a   1.000
_cell.length_b   1.000
_cell.length_c   1.000
_cell.angle_alpha   90.00
_cell.angle_beta   90.00
_cell.angle_gamma   90.00
#
_symmetry.space_group_name_H-M   'P 1'
#
loop_
_entity.id
_entity.type
_entity.pdbx_description
1 polymer ?
#
loop_
_entity_poly.entity_id
_entity_poly.type
_entity_poly.pdbx_seq_one_letter_code
_entity_poly.pdbx_strand_id
1 'polypeptide(L)'
;MPSVDSNSPLRLAFPASDIPTECFSLLGDEYELRPLASTDYARGFNEVLSCLVETPDLGEAAWLERFDAMVAANGTYFPIVIVSKSTDRIVAMGSVVVELKFFRGLTRVGHVEDIVVNTKLHSKGLGKVIVSTVMKIAEAKGCSNIILNCSDEKKRELDPSIKAHRLDSSADKTFALGVESLLRKVRLLLQRIADGEEDPLSIYGPPLMPDKRALDARDGPAAPTKRLTPHNDTDSAPDAILGSLKHPRMTGIPAGTSPYAAAPPFQQPTPLCSFSFDEQRRLWQDDRCKRFYRGPPAYTNRHPVQTRAPAVFGADLNYAMDRYVQRDESMPEHLDALVAALQHRTETASAEVRDEVDQERRRAGVVTWRGIITKICTAYEQSASARFADPLDLNAMMVDGTLYLEEHVSASARAEKQRKEADAAMKRFGYYGYAFESYCTVDDAAQVSHARSNDGEPEGWSGDVNTNVQWCCVVKTKLGSNRLIIGGEVDAVLPSHHGREEMVELKTSMQITSAHRNAAKAAVEQERFEKKLLKFFLQSYLLGIGKIVVGFRDFHGLLTTHQEFETLRIPRMVRAGHPVPGQFDAGGQPVLRERSVWEPKDTLGFGDQILSFIRDVVSKHTASSPPADDVDGKIEHAVFRVTFHAPFEHVEIRALSQSEVHDEVQDKRQSGDRVGFLPRRFYEFVRARARQSEAE
;
A
#
# COMPACT_ATOMS: atom_id res chain seq x y z
N MET A 1 59.28 -22.82 18.09
CA MET A 1 58.12 -23.73 18.02
C MET A 1 57.84 -24.25 19.42
N PRO A 2 56.66 -23.98 19.98
CA PRO A 2 55.97 -24.89 20.88
C PRO A 2 54.97 -25.73 20.07
N SER A 3 55.00 -27.03 20.28
CA SER A 3 54.06 -28.01 19.74
C SER A 3 52.66 -27.76 20.30
N VAL A 4 51.69 -27.48 19.43
CA VAL A 4 50.27 -27.47 19.80
C VAL A 4 49.86 -28.92 20.03
N ASP A 5 49.56 -29.26 21.28
CA ASP A 5 48.99 -30.54 21.67
C ASP A 5 47.76 -30.86 20.82
N SER A 6 47.85 -31.93 20.04
CA SER A 6 46.82 -32.38 19.09
C SER A 6 45.61 -33.05 19.75
N ASN A 7 45.35 -32.80 21.04
CA ASN A 7 44.34 -33.53 21.82
C ASN A 7 43.53 -32.69 22.83
N SER A 8 43.62 -31.36 22.79
CA SER A 8 42.64 -30.51 23.49
C SER A 8 41.34 -30.48 22.67
N PRO A 9 40.16 -30.76 23.26
CA PRO A 9 38.90 -30.73 22.52
C PRO A 9 38.69 -29.33 21.94
N LEU A 10 38.50 -29.27 20.62
CA LEU A 10 38.18 -28.02 19.92
C LEU A 10 36.98 -27.36 20.60
N ARG A 11 37.11 -26.08 20.98
CA ARG A 11 35.98 -25.32 21.49
C ARG A 11 35.07 -24.94 20.33
N LEU A 12 34.02 -25.73 20.16
CA LEU A 12 33.03 -25.58 19.09
C LEU A 12 31.97 -24.54 19.44
N ALA A 13 31.43 -23.87 18.41
CA ALA A 13 30.38 -22.87 18.54
C ALA A 13 29.09 -23.46 19.13
N PHE A 14 28.85 -24.75 18.88
CA PHE A 14 27.77 -25.56 19.44
C PHE A 14 28.16 -27.06 19.40
N PRO A 15 27.45 -27.95 20.13
CA PRO A 15 27.78 -29.38 20.15
C PRO A 15 27.73 -30.02 18.76
N ALA A 16 28.76 -30.79 18.38
CA ALA A 16 28.78 -31.47 17.08
C ALA A 16 27.60 -32.44 16.86
N SER A 17 27.04 -32.98 17.94
CA SER A 17 25.83 -33.83 17.92
C SER A 17 24.57 -33.11 17.44
N ASP A 18 24.56 -31.78 17.39
CA ASP A 18 23.44 -31.00 16.87
C ASP A 18 23.42 -30.97 15.33
N ILE A 19 24.48 -31.42 14.66
CA ILE A 19 24.48 -31.66 13.22
C ILE A 19 23.88 -33.06 12.96
N PRO A 20 22.76 -33.18 12.24
CA PRO A 20 22.15 -34.49 11.98
C PRO A 20 23.09 -35.45 11.24
N THR A 21 23.15 -36.71 11.67
CA THR A 21 24.14 -37.70 11.19
C THR A 21 24.10 -37.92 9.67
N GLU A 22 22.93 -37.77 9.06
CA GLU A 22 22.72 -37.83 7.60
C GLU A 22 23.46 -36.74 6.82
N CYS A 23 23.84 -35.63 7.45
CA CYS A 23 24.58 -34.55 6.78
C CYS A 23 26.04 -34.96 6.49
N PHE A 24 26.61 -35.87 7.27
CA PHE A 24 28.00 -36.31 7.11
C PHE A 24 28.18 -37.26 5.92
N SER A 25 27.15 -38.01 5.52
CA SER A 25 27.23 -38.93 4.36
C SER A 25 27.17 -38.22 3.01
N LEU A 26 26.85 -36.92 3.00
CA LEU A 26 26.83 -36.06 1.81
C LEU A 26 28.23 -35.54 1.43
N LEU A 27 29.24 -35.83 2.26
CA LEU A 27 30.58 -35.29 2.16
C LEU A 27 31.59 -36.39 1.80
N GLY A 28 32.50 -36.10 0.87
CA GLY A 28 33.62 -37.00 0.55
C GLY A 28 34.60 -37.15 1.70
N ASP A 29 35.31 -38.28 1.75
CA ASP A 29 36.27 -38.61 2.82
C ASP A 29 37.40 -37.59 2.97
N GLU A 30 37.68 -36.80 1.93
CA GLU A 30 38.70 -35.75 1.89
C GLU A 30 38.33 -34.48 2.67
N TYR A 31 37.07 -34.33 3.07
CA TYR A 31 36.57 -33.17 3.80
C TYR A 31 36.04 -33.56 5.20
N GLU A 32 35.95 -32.55 6.07
CA GLU A 32 35.35 -32.66 7.40
C GLU A 32 34.31 -31.56 7.59
N LEU A 33 33.06 -31.94 7.84
CA LEU A 33 31.98 -31.02 8.22
C LEU A 33 31.91 -30.96 9.75
N ARG A 34 31.95 -29.76 10.32
CA ARG A 34 31.81 -29.56 11.78
C ARG A 34 31.32 -28.16 12.13
N PRO A 35 30.89 -27.91 13.39
CA PRO A 35 30.68 -26.55 13.86
C PRO A 35 31.96 -25.72 13.78
N LEU A 36 31.80 -24.39 13.67
CA LEU A 36 32.92 -23.45 13.76
C LEU A 36 33.65 -23.63 15.11
N ALA A 37 34.97 -23.64 15.10
CA ALA A 37 35.82 -23.80 16.28
C ALA A 37 36.55 -22.50 16.59
N SER A 38 36.88 -22.26 17.87
CA SER A 38 37.60 -21.07 18.34
C SER A 38 39.01 -20.88 17.76
N THR A 39 39.53 -21.83 16.99
CA THR A 39 40.85 -21.80 16.35
C THR A 39 40.76 -21.62 14.83
N ASP A 40 39.55 -21.46 14.29
CA ASP A 40 39.32 -21.39 12.84
C ASP A 40 39.78 -20.07 12.19
N TYR A 41 40.12 -19.07 13.01
CA TYR A 41 40.86 -17.90 12.56
C TYR A 41 42.14 -18.30 11.79
N ALA A 42 42.95 -19.18 12.39
CA ALA A 42 44.19 -19.66 11.78
C ALA A 42 43.99 -20.61 10.58
N ARG A 43 42.77 -21.13 10.40
CA ARG A 43 42.40 -22.05 9.32
C ARG A 43 41.83 -21.35 8.09
N GLY A 44 41.89 -20.02 8.06
CA GLY A 44 41.50 -19.20 6.91
C GLY A 44 40.00 -18.88 6.86
N PHE A 45 39.31 -18.81 8.01
CA PHE A 45 37.89 -18.43 8.06
C PHE A 45 37.62 -17.10 7.32
N ASN A 46 38.40 -16.05 7.63
CA ASN A 46 38.27 -14.74 6.98
C ASN A 46 38.58 -14.81 5.47
N GLU A 47 39.52 -15.67 5.05
CA GLU A 47 39.83 -15.88 3.64
C GLU A 47 38.61 -16.45 2.88
N VAL A 48 37.89 -17.39 3.48
CA VAL A 48 36.68 -17.96 2.87
C VAL A 48 35.53 -16.96 2.89
N LEU A 49 35.30 -16.26 3.99
CA LEU A 49 34.25 -15.24 4.10
C LEU A 49 34.48 -14.07 3.12
N SER A 50 35.74 -13.74 2.84
CA SER A 50 36.11 -12.71 1.85
C SER A 50 35.64 -13.02 0.41
N CYS A 51 35.30 -14.28 0.12
CA CYS A 51 34.68 -14.67 -1.16
C CYS A 51 33.21 -14.23 -1.27
N LEU A 52 32.56 -13.87 -0.15
CA LEU A 52 31.18 -13.42 -0.09
C LEU A 52 31.07 -11.90 0.06
N VAL A 53 31.87 -11.31 0.96
CA VAL A 53 31.83 -9.89 1.29
C VAL A 53 33.21 -9.40 1.72
N GLU A 54 33.49 -8.10 1.53
CA GLU A 54 34.73 -7.50 2.03
C GLU A 54 34.87 -7.76 3.54
N THR A 55 35.91 -8.51 3.92
CA THR A 55 36.13 -8.98 5.29
C THR A 55 37.48 -8.45 5.78
N PRO A 56 37.53 -7.23 6.36
CA PRO A 56 38.77 -6.70 6.91
C PRO A 56 39.26 -7.55 8.08
N ASP A 57 40.54 -7.87 8.10
CA ASP A 57 41.14 -8.61 9.21
C ASP A 57 41.37 -7.67 10.41
N LEU A 58 40.58 -7.87 11.46
CA LEU A 58 40.66 -7.11 12.71
C LEU A 58 41.55 -7.79 13.76
N GLY A 59 42.20 -8.91 13.41
CA GLY A 59 43.08 -9.67 14.29
C GLY A 59 42.36 -10.77 15.09
N GLU A 60 43.13 -11.76 15.53
CA GLU A 60 42.66 -12.97 16.22
C GLU A 60 41.88 -12.67 17.51
N ALA A 61 42.29 -11.63 18.25
CA ALA A 61 41.63 -11.24 19.49
C ALA A 61 40.18 -10.76 19.26
N ALA A 62 39.96 -9.91 18.25
CA ALA A 62 38.63 -9.42 17.88
C ALA A 62 37.75 -10.55 17.31
N TRP A 63 38.37 -11.47 16.56
CA TRP A 63 37.70 -12.67 16.07
C TRP A 63 37.24 -13.57 17.23
N LEU A 64 38.09 -13.78 18.24
CA LEU A 64 37.76 -14.62 19.39
C LEU A 64 36.67 -13.99 20.27
N GLU A 65 36.69 -12.67 20.45
CA GLU A 65 35.62 -11.93 21.14
C GLU A 65 34.27 -12.11 20.43
N ARG A 66 34.25 -12.06 19.09
CA ARG A 66 33.04 -12.32 18.31
C ARG A 66 32.56 -13.77 18.46
N PHE A 67 33.48 -14.73 18.37
CA PHE A 67 33.18 -16.15 18.58
C PHE A 67 32.55 -16.37 19.96
N ASP A 68 33.12 -15.77 21.00
CA ASP A 68 32.63 -15.86 22.38
C ASP A 68 31.22 -15.29 22.54
N ALA A 69 30.95 -14.14 21.92
CA ALA A 69 29.63 -13.54 21.93
C ALA A 69 28.58 -14.44 21.23
N MET A 70 28.94 -15.10 20.13
CA MET A 70 28.04 -16.04 19.44
C MET A 70 27.75 -17.28 20.28
N VAL A 71 28.77 -17.85 20.93
CA VAL A 71 28.61 -18.98 21.85
C VAL A 71 27.75 -18.61 23.06
N ALA A 72 27.93 -17.40 23.61
CA ALA A 72 27.15 -16.91 24.74
C ALA A 72 25.67 -16.70 24.41
N ALA A 73 25.34 -16.43 23.15
CA ALA A 73 23.97 -16.33 22.64
C ALA A 73 23.35 -17.73 22.39
N ASN A 74 23.31 -18.52 23.47
CA ASN A 74 22.90 -19.93 23.47
C ASN A 74 21.60 -20.17 22.67
N GLY A 75 21.67 -21.09 21.72
CA GLY A 75 20.52 -21.47 20.88
C GLY A 75 20.15 -20.48 19.76
N THR A 76 20.96 -19.44 19.52
CA THR A 76 20.70 -18.43 18.49
C THR A 76 21.52 -18.66 17.23
N TYR A 77 22.83 -18.91 17.34
CA TYR A 77 23.74 -19.01 16.18
C TYR A 77 24.26 -20.44 15.99
N PHE A 78 24.19 -20.95 14.75
CA PHE A 78 24.70 -22.27 14.38
C PHE A 78 25.62 -22.19 13.15
N PRO A 79 26.84 -21.63 13.29
CA PRO A 79 27.82 -21.57 12.21
C PRO A 79 28.52 -22.92 11.99
N ILE A 80 28.54 -23.41 10.76
CA ILE A 80 29.24 -24.62 10.33
C ILE A 80 30.33 -24.31 9.32
N VAL A 81 31.34 -25.18 9.27
CA VAL A 81 32.44 -25.11 8.32
C VAL A 81 32.71 -26.49 7.70
N ILE A 82 33.21 -26.49 6.47
CA ILE A 82 33.84 -27.66 5.85
C ILE A 82 35.34 -27.40 5.76
N VAL A 83 36.14 -28.31 6.32
CA VAL A 83 37.60 -28.26 6.33
C VAL A 83 38.15 -29.30 5.36
N SER A 84 39.13 -28.93 4.55
CA SER A 84 39.90 -29.88 3.73
C SER A 84 40.93 -30.58 4.61
N LYS A 85 40.85 -31.91 4.72
CA LYS A 85 41.80 -32.69 5.54
C LYS A 85 43.23 -32.66 5.00
N SER A 86 43.38 -32.49 3.68
CA SER A 86 44.69 -32.45 3.01
C SER A 86 45.45 -31.14 3.24
N THR A 87 44.73 -30.02 3.38
CA THR A 87 45.33 -28.69 3.51
C THR A 87 45.14 -28.08 4.89
N ASP A 88 44.32 -28.69 5.74
CA ASP A 88 43.93 -28.19 7.06
C ASP A 88 43.31 -26.78 7.05
N ARG A 89 42.65 -26.43 5.94
CA ARG A 89 42.05 -25.10 5.69
C ARG A 89 40.53 -25.21 5.54
N ILE A 90 39.81 -24.18 5.98
CA ILE A 90 38.38 -24.06 5.70
C ILE A 90 38.19 -23.82 4.20
N VAL A 91 37.23 -24.53 3.61
CA VAL A 91 36.92 -24.46 2.17
C VAL A 91 35.47 -24.06 1.90
N ALA A 92 34.58 -24.17 2.89
CA ALA A 92 33.22 -23.65 2.83
C ALA A 92 32.70 -23.34 4.24
N MET A 93 31.72 -22.44 4.34
CA MET A 93 31.00 -22.16 5.57
C MET A 93 29.55 -21.77 5.29
N GLY A 94 28.73 -21.82 6.35
CA GLY A 94 27.36 -21.34 6.35
C GLY A 94 26.82 -21.28 7.77
N SER A 95 25.76 -20.52 7.97
CA SER A 95 25.16 -20.34 9.29
C SER A 95 23.64 -20.44 9.22
N VAL A 96 23.02 -20.91 10.31
CA VAL A 96 21.60 -20.61 10.58
C VAL A 96 21.47 -19.83 11.89
N VAL A 97 20.69 -18.75 11.84
CA VAL A 97 20.29 -17.95 12.99
C VAL A 97 18.86 -18.30 13.38
N VAL A 98 18.63 -18.74 14.61
CA VAL A 98 17.31 -19.10 15.12
C VAL A 98 16.69 -17.91 15.84
N GLU A 99 15.62 -17.38 15.28
CA GLU A 99 14.85 -16.28 15.84
C GLU A 99 13.60 -16.81 16.58
N LEU A 100 13.38 -16.32 17.80
CA LEU A 100 12.19 -16.62 18.60
C LEU A 100 11.07 -15.62 18.30
N LYS A 101 9.86 -16.10 18.01
CA LYS A 101 8.68 -15.27 17.69
C LYS A 101 7.54 -15.51 18.68
N PHE A 102 6.80 -14.48 19.04
CA PHE A 102 5.64 -14.59 19.94
C PHE A 102 4.35 -15.04 19.25
N PHE A 103 4.25 -14.90 17.92
CA PHE A 103 3.06 -15.32 17.18
C PHE A 103 3.03 -16.84 16.95
N ARG A 104 1.86 -17.37 16.56
CA ARG A 104 1.66 -18.79 16.20
C ARG A 104 2.24 -19.78 17.23
N GLY A 105 1.99 -19.55 18.52
CA GLY A 105 2.36 -20.48 19.58
C GLY A 105 3.87 -20.51 19.90
N LEU A 106 4.50 -19.34 20.05
CA LEU A 106 5.93 -19.21 20.40
C LEU A 106 6.87 -19.86 19.36
N THR A 107 6.59 -19.63 18.07
CA THR A 107 7.30 -20.30 16.98
C THR A 107 8.75 -19.84 16.85
N ARG A 108 9.58 -20.71 16.29
CA ARG A 108 10.97 -20.41 15.89
C ARG A 108 11.06 -20.28 14.37
N VAL A 109 11.89 -19.34 13.92
CA VAL A 109 12.20 -19.10 12.50
C VAL A 109 13.71 -19.23 12.31
N GLY A 110 14.14 -20.03 11.34
CA GLY A 110 15.56 -20.16 10.99
C GLY A 110 15.91 -19.24 9.83
N HIS A 111 16.96 -18.44 9.95
CA HIS A 111 17.50 -17.61 8.89
C HIS A 111 18.84 -18.18 8.44
N VAL A 112 18.92 -18.67 7.22
CA VAL A 112 20.14 -19.22 6.64
C VAL A 112 20.95 -18.08 6.02
N GLU A 113 22.16 -17.90 6.52
CA GLU A 113 23.06 -16.79 6.22
C GLU A 113 24.46 -17.31 5.84
N ASP A 114 25.29 -16.43 5.28
CA ASP A 114 26.74 -16.60 5.10
C ASP A 114 27.17 -17.86 4.34
N ILE A 115 26.37 -18.30 3.35
CA ILE A 115 26.69 -19.49 2.53
C ILE A 115 27.79 -19.14 1.53
N VAL A 116 28.99 -19.64 1.77
CA VAL A 116 30.15 -19.38 0.93
C VAL A 116 31.03 -20.61 0.75
N VAL A 117 31.59 -20.75 -0.45
CA VAL A 117 32.54 -21.79 -0.83
C VAL A 117 33.73 -21.10 -1.48
N ASN A 118 34.93 -21.50 -1.09
CA ASN A 118 36.16 -20.98 -1.68
C ASN A 118 36.29 -21.49 -3.13
N THR A 119 36.06 -20.58 -4.10
CA THR A 119 36.02 -20.89 -5.53
C THR A 119 37.39 -21.24 -6.14
N LYS A 120 38.49 -20.94 -5.44
CA LYS A 120 39.86 -21.29 -5.89
C LYS A 120 40.16 -22.78 -5.75
N LEU A 121 39.31 -23.51 -5.02
CA LEU A 121 39.40 -24.95 -4.81
C LEU A 121 38.21 -25.57 -5.53
N HIS A 122 38.43 -26.24 -6.67
CA HIS A 122 37.39 -26.84 -7.53
C HIS A 122 36.42 -27.77 -6.76
N SER A 123 35.39 -27.21 -6.16
CA SER A 123 34.53 -27.89 -5.18
C SER A 123 33.11 -28.06 -5.73
N LYS A 124 32.95 -29.02 -6.65
CA LYS A 124 31.63 -29.38 -7.19
C LYS A 124 30.77 -29.99 -6.07
N GLY A 125 29.90 -29.19 -5.47
CA GLY A 125 28.81 -29.65 -4.59
C GLY A 125 28.87 -29.23 -3.12
N LEU A 126 29.98 -28.69 -2.61
CA LEU A 126 30.10 -28.33 -1.17
C LEU A 126 29.08 -27.28 -0.72
N GLY A 127 28.71 -26.34 -1.59
CA GLY A 127 27.67 -25.36 -1.27
C GLY A 127 26.30 -26.01 -1.02
N LYS A 128 25.97 -27.08 -1.76
CA LYS A 128 24.74 -27.85 -1.53
C LYS A 128 24.78 -28.59 -0.19
N VAL A 129 25.94 -29.14 0.17
CA VAL A 129 26.15 -29.79 1.47
C VAL A 129 25.94 -28.78 2.60
N ILE A 130 26.51 -27.58 2.50
CA ILE A 130 26.31 -26.51 3.51
C ILE A 130 24.83 -26.16 3.64
N VAL A 131 24.14 -25.83 2.53
CA VAL A 131 22.72 -25.44 2.56
C VAL A 131 21.85 -26.55 3.13
N SER A 132 22.04 -27.80 2.66
CA SER A 132 21.31 -28.95 3.20
C SER A 132 21.54 -29.11 4.70
N THR A 133 22.78 -28.92 5.16
CA THR A 133 23.15 -29.08 6.57
C THR A 133 22.48 -28.02 7.45
N VAL A 134 22.59 -26.74 7.11
CA VAL A 134 22.01 -25.64 7.91
C VAL A 134 20.48 -25.69 7.94
N MET A 135 19.85 -26.12 6.85
CA MET A 135 18.40 -26.38 6.82
C MET A 135 18.02 -27.48 7.81
N LYS A 136 18.74 -28.60 7.80
CA LYS A 136 18.51 -29.73 8.72
C LYS A 136 18.75 -29.37 10.18
N ILE A 137 19.75 -28.53 10.46
CA ILE A 137 19.95 -27.96 11.80
C ILE A 137 18.75 -27.11 12.20
N ALA A 138 18.25 -26.23 11.32
CA ALA A 138 17.09 -25.39 11.61
C ALA A 138 15.83 -26.22 11.95
N GLU A 139 15.58 -27.28 11.17
CA GLU A 139 14.50 -28.25 11.42
C GLU A 139 14.66 -28.93 12.78
N ALA A 140 15.86 -29.45 13.07
CA ALA A 140 16.17 -30.10 14.35
C ALA A 140 16.02 -29.15 15.56
N LYS A 141 16.18 -27.84 15.36
CA LYS A 141 15.94 -26.80 16.38
C LYS A 141 14.49 -26.33 16.47
N GLY A 142 13.58 -26.95 15.72
CA GLY A 142 12.14 -26.69 15.77
C GLY A 142 11.70 -25.46 14.98
N CYS A 143 12.48 -25.05 13.96
CA CYS A 143 12.09 -23.93 13.11
C CYS A 143 10.94 -24.33 12.17
N SER A 144 9.79 -23.70 12.35
CA SER A 144 8.58 -23.95 11.55
C SER A 144 8.59 -23.24 10.19
N ASN A 145 9.45 -22.24 10.04
CA ASN A 145 9.73 -21.55 8.79
C ASN A 145 11.24 -21.34 8.72
N ILE A 146 11.82 -21.62 7.55
CA ILE A 146 13.24 -21.40 7.29
C ILE A 146 13.34 -20.44 6.10
N ILE A 147 14.10 -19.37 6.28
CA ILE A 147 14.32 -18.31 5.32
C ILE A 147 15.75 -18.45 4.80
N LEU A 148 15.90 -18.56 3.49
CA LEU A 148 17.22 -18.60 2.84
C LEU A 148 17.54 -17.25 2.21
N ASN A 149 18.58 -16.58 2.72
CA ASN A 149 19.11 -15.35 2.13
C ASN A 149 20.19 -15.70 1.10
N CYS A 150 19.89 -15.52 -0.19
CA CYS A 150 20.81 -15.82 -1.29
C CYS A 150 20.67 -14.85 -2.46
N SER A 151 21.77 -14.58 -3.18
CA SER A 151 21.78 -13.76 -4.39
C SER A 151 21.06 -14.45 -5.57
N ASP A 152 20.52 -13.64 -6.48
CA ASP A 152 19.61 -14.09 -7.55
C ASP A 152 20.22 -15.12 -8.53
N GLU A 153 21.55 -15.19 -8.64
CA GLU A 153 22.27 -16.11 -9.54
C GLU A 153 22.27 -17.59 -9.10
N LYS A 154 21.99 -17.91 -7.83
CA LYS A 154 22.14 -19.28 -7.29
C LYS A 154 20.81 -20.00 -6.95
N LYS A 155 19.66 -19.37 -7.19
CA LYS A 155 18.32 -19.90 -6.83
C LYS A 155 17.84 -21.09 -7.68
N ARG A 156 18.49 -21.41 -8.80
CA ARG A 156 18.02 -22.42 -9.78
C ARG A 156 18.20 -23.89 -9.35
N GLU A 157 18.79 -24.17 -8.19
CA GLU A 157 19.17 -25.54 -7.80
C GLU A 157 18.60 -26.03 -6.44
N LEU A 158 17.55 -25.39 -5.91
CA LEU A 158 17.03 -25.65 -4.56
C LEU A 158 15.62 -26.29 -4.56
N ASP A 159 15.34 -27.04 -3.48
CA ASP A 159 14.06 -27.73 -3.23
C ASP A 159 12.87 -26.73 -3.16
N PRO A 160 11.73 -27.01 -3.83
CA PRO A 160 10.55 -26.12 -3.87
C PRO A 160 9.90 -25.79 -2.53
N SER A 161 10.20 -26.51 -1.45
CA SER A 161 9.67 -26.28 -0.10
C SER A 161 10.32 -25.10 0.64
N ILE A 162 11.39 -24.51 0.09
CA ILE A 162 12.22 -23.49 0.74
C ILE A 162 11.80 -22.07 0.31
N LYS A 163 11.46 -21.20 1.28
CA LYS A 163 11.17 -19.77 1.03
C LYS A 163 12.49 -18.97 0.99
N ALA A 164 12.99 -18.67 -0.21
CA ALA A 164 14.13 -17.78 -0.39
C ALA A 164 13.71 -16.31 -0.34
N HIS A 165 14.34 -15.49 0.50
CA HIS A 165 14.15 -14.03 0.56
C HIS A 165 15.35 -13.30 -0.08
N ARG A 166 15.11 -12.08 -0.59
CA ARG A 166 16.05 -11.30 -1.40
C ARG A 166 16.89 -10.39 -0.49
N LEU A 167 18.21 -10.40 -0.64
CA LEU A 167 19.09 -9.37 -0.07
C LEU A 167 19.31 -8.25 -1.10
N ASP A 168 19.09 -7.01 -0.66
CA ASP A 168 19.40 -5.79 -1.40
C ASP A 168 20.82 -5.33 -1.02
N SER A 169 21.79 -5.54 -1.92
CA SER A 169 23.21 -5.24 -1.70
C SER A 169 23.56 -3.75 -1.78
N SER A 170 22.57 -2.84 -1.82
CA SER A 170 22.80 -1.39 -1.90
C SER A 170 22.89 -0.70 -0.53
N ALA A 171 22.48 -1.36 0.55
CA ALA A 171 22.41 -0.77 1.90
C ALA A 171 23.78 -0.60 2.58
N ASP A 172 24.73 -1.52 2.40
CA ASP A 172 25.99 -1.53 3.17
C ASP A 172 27.01 -0.47 2.72
N LYS A 173 27.03 -0.10 1.43
CA LYS A 173 27.94 0.96 0.92
C LYS A 173 27.52 2.35 1.38
N THR A 174 26.23 2.56 1.62
CA THR A 174 25.69 3.85 2.10
C THR A 174 25.95 4.03 3.59
N PHE A 175 26.00 2.94 4.35
CA PHE A 175 26.26 2.95 5.79
C PHE A 175 27.74 3.23 6.11
N ALA A 176 28.68 2.61 5.39
CA ALA A 176 30.12 2.82 5.60
C ALA A 176 30.59 4.26 5.27
N LEU A 177 30.05 4.86 4.20
CA LEU A 177 30.34 6.25 3.83
C LEU A 177 29.74 7.27 4.81
N GLY A 178 28.61 6.93 5.45
CA GLY A 178 27.98 7.75 6.48
C GLY A 178 28.80 7.81 7.78
N VAL A 179 29.39 6.69 8.19
CA VAL A 179 30.18 6.57 9.42
C VAL A 179 31.52 7.31 9.30
N GLU A 180 32.24 7.22 8.17
CA GLU A 180 33.48 8.00 7.98
C GLU A 180 33.23 9.52 7.94
N SER A 181 32.15 9.96 7.29
CA SER A 181 31.75 11.37 7.26
C SER A 181 31.40 11.88 8.67
N LEU A 182 30.76 11.05 9.50
CA LEU A 182 30.43 11.39 10.87
C LEU A 182 31.69 11.46 11.76
N LEU A 183 32.59 10.49 11.65
CA LEU A 183 33.86 10.46 12.39
C LEU A 183 34.78 11.64 12.02
N ARG A 184 34.78 12.07 10.75
CA ARG A 184 35.52 13.26 10.31
C ARG A 184 34.94 14.55 10.88
N LYS A 185 33.60 14.65 10.97
CA LYS A 185 32.92 15.80 11.59
C LYS A 185 33.13 15.85 13.10
N VAL A 186 33.12 14.70 13.77
CA VAL A 186 33.41 14.60 15.22
C VAL A 186 34.87 15.00 15.51
N ARG A 187 35.85 14.56 14.70
CA ARG A 187 37.24 15.02 14.85
C ARG A 187 37.39 16.52 14.64
N LEU A 188 36.72 17.10 13.64
CA LEU A 188 36.74 18.54 13.39
C LEU A 188 36.08 19.34 14.52
N LEU A 189 34.99 18.83 15.10
CA LEU A 189 34.33 19.48 16.23
C LEU A 189 35.19 19.43 17.50
N LEU A 190 35.82 18.29 17.78
CA LEU A 190 36.75 18.14 18.90
C LEU A 190 38.00 19.01 18.73
N GLN A 191 38.48 19.18 17.51
CA GLN A 191 39.60 20.07 17.21
C GLN A 191 39.21 21.54 17.45
N ARG A 192 38.02 21.98 17.02
CA ARG A 192 37.55 23.37 17.20
C ARG A 192 37.23 23.71 18.66
N ILE A 193 36.80 22.73 19.45
CA ILE A 193 36.66 22.86 20.91
C ILE A 193 38.04 22.95 21.58
N ALA A 194 39.02 22.14 21.14
CA ALA A 194 40.40 22.19 21.64
C ALA A 194 41.13 23.50 21.26
N ASP A 195 40.80 24.08 20.11
CA ASP A 195 41.35 25.34 19.61
C ASP A 195 40.64 26.59 20.19
N GLY A 196 39.61 26.39 21.05
CA GLY A 196 38.92 27.47 21.76
C GLY A 196 37.95 28.31 20.91
N GLU A 197 37.52 27.81 19.74
CA GLU A 197 36.64 28.54 18.82
C GLU A 197 35.14 28.43 19.15
N GLU A 198 34.72 27.51 20.04
CA GLU A 198 33.31 27.38 20.46
C GLU A 198 33.17 27.15 21.99
N ASP A 199 32.29 27.95 22.62
CA ASP A 199 31.98 27.92 24.06
C ASP A 199 30.85 26.91 24.39
N PRO A 200 31.04 25.93 25.30
CA PRO A 200 30.08 24.84 25.54
C PRO A 200 28.74 25.24 26.20
N LEU A 201 28.53 26.49 26.62
CA LEU A 201 27.40 26.86 27.49
C LEU A 201 26.37 27.87 26.92
N SER A 202 26.43 28.22 25.64
CA SER A 202 25.49 29.21 25.03
C SER A 202 24.12 28.64 24.58
N ILE A 203 23.73 27.41 24.95
CA ILE A 203 22.60 26.68 24.33
C ILE A 203 21.22 26.91 25.01
N TYR A 204 21.10 27.77 26.02
CA TYR A 204 19.80 28.03 26.65
C TYR A 204 19.43 29.52 26.70
N GLY A 205 18.49 29.92 25.83
CA GLY A 205 17.77 31.19 25.89
C GLY A 205 16.25 30.97 25.80
N PRO A 206 15.40 31.69 26.57
CA PRO A 206 13.97 31.40 26.74
C PRO A 206 13.09 31.98 25.61
N PRO A 207 11.80 31.59 25.51
CA PRO A 207 10.98 31.81 24.32
C PRO A 207 10.33 33.20 24.31
N LEU A 208 10.31 33.84 23.15
CA LEU A 208 9.53 35.06 22.87
C LEU A 208 8.68 34.83 21.63
N MET A 209 7.37 34.63 21.85
CA MET A 209 6.33 34.90 20.86
C MET A 209 6.20 36.42 20.68
N PRO A 210 5.87 36.89 19.47
CA PRO A 210 4.66 37.68 19.36
C PRO A 210 3.79 37.29 18.15
N ASP A 211 2.49 37.40 18.42
CA ASP A 211 1.36 37.36 17.50
C ASP A 211 1.45 38.46 16.42
N LYS A 212 1.05 38.13 15.18
CA LYS A 212 0.60 39.10 14.17
C LYS A 212 -0.31 38.43 13.13
N ARG A 213 -1.61 38.55 13.38
CA ARG A 213 -2.69 38.68 12.39
C ARG A 213 -2.33 39.74 11.34
N ALA A 214 -2.55 39.44 10.04
CA ALA A 214 -3.22 40.27 9.03
C ALA A 214 -2.96 39.76 7.60
N LEU A 215 -3.96 39.94 6.72
CA LEU A 215 -4.10 39.55 5.29
C LEU A 215 -4.71 38.14 5.15
N ASP A 216 -5.99 37.93 4.84
CA ASP A 216 -6.88 38.65 3.93
C ASP A 216 -8.33 38.70 4.44
N ALA A 217 -8.87 39.92 4.58
CA ALA A 217 -10.30 40.18 4.55
C ALA A 217 -10.61 40.88 3.22
N ARG A 218 -11.54 40.34 2.44
CA ARG A 218 -12.22 41.08 1.38
C ARG A 218 -13.72 40.91 1.58
N ASP A 219 -14.31 41.94 2.20
CA ASP A 219 -15.74 42.18 2.22
C ASP A 219 -16.22 42.60 0.83
N GLY A 220 -17.35 42.03 0.41
CA GLY A 220 -18.20 42.50 -0.68
C GLY A 220 -19.65 42.07 -0.39
N PRO A 221 -20.65 42.95 -0.56
CA PRO A 221 -21.96 42.78 0.08
C PRO A 221 -22.81 41.67 -0.58
N ALA A 222 -23.50 40.92 0.26
CA ALA A 222 -24.49 39.92 -0.13
C ALA A 222 -25.66 40.57 -0.88
N ALA A 223 -25.99 40.03 -2.06
CA ALA A 223 -27.18 40.40 -2.81
C ALA A 223 -28.44 39.79 -2.15
N PRO A 224 -29.57 40.52 -2.11
CA PRO A 224 -30.76 40.09 -1.40
C PRO A 224 -31.52 38.99 -2.14
N THR A 225 -31.80 37.90 -1.44
CA THR A 225 -32.70 36.82 -1.86
C THR A 225 -34.12 37.36 -2.00
N LYS A 226 -34.61 37.43 -3.25
CA LYS A 226 -36.03 37.67 -3.54
C LYS A 226 -36.84 36.44 -3.10
N ARG A 227 -37.76 36.65 -2.16
CA ARG A 227 -38.87 35.73 -1.89
C ARG A 227 -39.68 35.55 -3.18
N LEU A 228 -39.84 34.31 -3.62
CA LEU A 228 -40.92 33.91 -4.49
C LEU A 228 -42.08 33.42 -3.63
N THR A 229 -43.27 33.87 -4.01
CA THR A 229 -44.57 33.63 -3.37
C THR A 229 -44.97 32.15 -3.41
N PRO A 230 -45.74 31.67 -2.41
CA PRO A 230 -46.12 30.26 -2.33
C PRO A 230 -47.20 29.94 -3.37
N HIS A 231 -46.91 28.97 -4.24
CA HIS A 231 -47.94 28.27 -4.99
C HIS A 231 -48.38 27.08 -4.14
N ASN A 232 -49.68 27.03 -3.85
CA ASN A 232 -50.34 25.96 -3.14
C ASN A 232 -50.48 24.77 -4.11
N ASP A 233 -49.75 23.68 -3.88
CA ASP A 233 -50.11 22.36 -4.38
C ASP A 233 -49.88 21.36 -3.25
N THR A 234 -50.98 20.72 -2.86
CA THR A 234 -51.06 19.65 -1.89
C THR A 234 -50.49 18.37 -2.50
N ASP A 235 -49.26 18.03 -2.16
CA ASP A 235 -48.78 16.65 -2.22
C ASP A 235 -47.74 16.40 -1.12
N SER A 236 -47.80 15.22 -0.52
CA SER A 236 -47.15 14.82 0.74
C SER A 236 -45.64 15.11 0.83
N ALA A 237 -45.18 15.59 1.99
CA ALA A 237 -43.87 16.21 2.25
C ALA A 237 -42.62 15.33 1.91
N PRO A 238 -41.81 15.69 0.91
CA PRO A 238 -40.56 15.00 0.55
C PRO A 238 -39.33 15.37 1.40
N ASP A 239 -39.46 16.28 2.37
CA ASP A 239 -38.34 16.80 3.18
C ASP A 239 -38.15 16.13 4.56
N ALA A 240 -38.92 15.08 4.87
CA ALA A 240 -38.80 14.41 6.17
C ALA A 240 -37.47 13.65 6.29
N ILE A 241 -36.64 14.02 7.26
CA ILE A 241 -35.43 13.27 7.63
C ILE A 241 -35.84 11.92 8.22
N LEU A 242 -35.45 10.85 7.54
CA LEU A 242 -35.79 9.46 7.88
C LEU A 242 -34.81 8.85 8.90
N GLY A 243 -33.60 9.39 8.96
CA GLY A 243 -32.57 8.98 9.91
C GLY A 243 -31.47 10.02 10.00
N SER A 244 -30.90 10.16 11.20
CA SER A 244 -29.72 10.98 11.44
C SER A 244 -28.75 10.25 12.37
N LEU A 245 -27.45 10.34 12.08
CA LEU A 245 -26.39 9.74 12.88
C LEU A 245 -25.27 10.76 13.09
N LYS A 246 -24.97 11.07 14.36
CA LYS A 246 -23.88 11.98 14.72
C LYS A 246 -22.53 11.29 14.62
N HIS A 247 -21.51 12.07 14.27
CA HIS A 247 -20.13 11.63 14.29
C HIS A 247 -19.74 11.17 15.71
N PRO A 248 -19.05 10.03 15.88
CA PRO A 248 -18.67 9.51 17.20
C PRO A 248 -17.88 10.49 18.06
N ARG A 249 -17.02 11.34 17.45
CA ARG A 249 -16.27 12.38 18.17
C ARG A 249 -17.16 13.50 18.74
N MET A 250 -18.42 13.59 18.33
CA MET A 250 -19.39 14.57 18.84
C MET A 250 -20.30 14.03 19.94
N THR A 251 -20.18 12.76 20.32
CA THR A 251 -21.05 12.13 21.34
C THR A 251 -20.45 12.20 22.75
N GLY A 252 -19.62 13.22 23.04
CA GLY A 252 -19.03 13.44 24.36
C GLY A 252 -17.84 12.53 24.70
N ILE A 253 -17.26 11.83 23.73
CA ILE A 253 -16.04 11.04 23.91
C ILE A 253 -14.86 12.00 24.12
N PRO A 254 -14.01 11.78 25.15
CA PRO A 254 -12.84 12.63 25.38
C PRO A 254 -11.93 12.73 24.15
N ALA A 255 -11.41 13.93 23.89
CA ALA A 255 -10.52 14.17 22.76
C ALA A 255 -9.27 13.26 22.83
N GLY A 256 -9.01 12.54 21.75
CA GLY A 256 -7.90 11.58 21.66
C GLY A 256 -8.25 10.15 22.09
N THR A 257 -9.49 9.89 22.52
CA THR A 257 -9.98 8.54 22.79
C THR A 257 -10.73 7.98 21.58
N SER A 258 -10.43 6.74 21.21
CA SER A 258 -11.14 6.03 20.15
C SER A 258 -12.55 5.59 20.60
N PRO A 259 -13.60 5.76 19.78
CA PRO A 259 -14.92 5.19 20.03
C PRO A 259 -14.97 3.66 19.85
N TYR A 260 -13.95 3.08 19.22
CA TYR A 260 -13.96 1.71 18.75
C TYR A 260 -12.94 0.89 19.53
N ALA A 261 -13.42 -0.08 20.31
CA ALA A 261 -12.56 -0.92 21.15
C ALA A 261 -11.58 -1.78 20.32
N ALA A 262 -11.97 -2.20 19.12
CA ALA A 262 -11.15 -2.98 18.20
C ALA A 262 -11.52 -2.66 16.74
N ALA A 263 -10.64 -3.02 15.80
CA ALA A 263 -10.96 -2.94 14.38
C ALA A 263 -12.07 -3.96 14.05
N PRO A 264 -13.08 -3.59 13.24
CA PRO A 264 -14.08 -4.55 12.80
C PRO A 264 -13.42 -5.67 11.98
N PRO A 265 -13.94 -6.92 12.03
CA PRO A 265 -13.47 -7.98 11.16
C PRO A 265 -13.51 -7.54 9.70
N PHE A 266 -12.42 -7.77 8.96
CA PHE A 266 -12.35 -7.49 7.53
C PHE A 266 -11.98 -8.76 6.78
N GLN A 267 -12.78 -9.12 5.77
CA GLN A 267 -12.49 -10.27 4.92
C GLN A 267 -11.55 -9.85 3.79
N GLN A 268 -10.51 -10.64 3.54
CA GLN A 268 -9.61 -10.39 2.41
C GLN A 268 -10.42 -10.30 1.10
N PRO A 269 -10.25 -9.23 0.30
CA PRO A 269 -10.96 -9.08 -0.96
C PRO A 269 -10.67 -10.24 -1.90
N THR A 270 -11.72 -10.78 -2.51
CA THR A 270 -11.63 -11.86 -3.48
C THR A 270 -12.15 -11.35 -4.83
N PRO A 271 -11.35 -11.39 -5.91
CA PRO A 271 -11.82 -11.02 -7.24
C PRO A 271 -13.03 -11.84 -7.70
N LEU A 272 -13.98 -11.18 -8.35
CA LEU A 272 -15.17 -11.79 -8.96
C LEU A 272 -15.10 -11.77 -10.49
N CYS A 273 -14.79 -10.59 -11.03
CA CYS A 273 -14.65 -10.29 -12.45
C CYS A 273 -13.91 -8.95 -12.62
N SER A 274 -13.65 -8.58 -13.85
CA SER A 274 -12.99 -7.34 -14.25
C SER A 274 -13.60 -6.84 -15.56
N PHE A 275 -13.35 -5.57 -15.87
CA PHE A 275 -13.75 -4.94 -17.13
C PHE A 275 -12.77 -3.83 -17.49
N SER A 276 -12.78 -3.42 -18.75
CA SER A 276 -11.91 -2.40 -19.31
C SER A 276 -12.72 -1.28 -19.96
N PHE A 277 -12.20 -0.05 -19.90
CA PHE A 277 -12.58 1.03 -20.79
C PHE A 277 -11.45 1.26 -21.78
N ASP A 278 -11.76 1.31 -23.07
CA ASP A 278 -10.76 1.58 -24.10
C ASP A 278 -10.47 3.08 -24.29
N GLU A 279 -9.60 3.39 -25.25
CA GLU A 279 -9.17 4.75 -25.58
C GLU A 279 -10.32 5.70 -25.97
N GLN A 280 -11.46 5.16 -26.43
CA GLN A 280 -12.67 5.90 -26.78
C GLN A 280 -13.75 5.77 -25.68
N ARG A 281 -13.38 5.34 -24.47
CA ARG A 281 -14.25 5.16 -23.31
C ARG A 281 -15.34 4.09 -23.52
N ARG A 282 -15.13 3.13 -24.41
CA ARG A 282 -16.08 2.02 -24.59
C ARG A 282 -15.82 0.93 -23.57
N LEU A 283 -16.90 0.41 -22.99
CA LEU A 283 -16.87 -0.66 -21.99
C LEU A 283 -16.65 -2.02 -22.65
N TRP A 284 -15.73 -2.81 -22.08
CA TRP A 284 -15.41 -4.17 -22.48
C TRP A 284 -15.38 -5.09 -21.25
N GLN A 285 -16.00 -6.26 -21.34
CA GLN A 285 -16.06 -7.23 -20.24
C GLN A 285 -14.82 -8.15 -20.22
N ASP A 286 -13.63 -7.57 -20.30
CA ASP A 286 -12.35 -8.26 -20.35
C ASP A 286 -11.19 -7.41 -19.79
N ASP A 287 -9.98 -7.95 -19.88
CA ASP A 287 -8.74 -7.40 -19.33
C ASP A 287 -7.89 -6.65 -20.36
N ARG A 288 -8.43 -6.23 -21.51
CA ARG A 288 -7.63 -5.67 -22.62
C ARG A 288 -6.84 -4.41 -22.27
N CYS A 289 -7.29 -3.66 -21.26
CA CYS A 289 -6.62 -2.43 -20.80
C CYS A 289 -5.79 -2.65 -19.53
N LYS A 290 -5.61 -3.91 -19.09
CA LYS A 290 -4.75 -4.25 -17.96
C LYS A 290 -3.31 -3.87 -18.30
N ARG A 291 -2.66 -3.12 -17.41
CA ARG A 291 -1.25 -2.71 -17.51
C ARG A 291 -0.38 -3.55 -16.58
N PHE A 292 0.89 -3.71 -16.95
CA PHE A 292 1.87 -4.46 -16.17
C PHE A 292 2.91 -3.53 -15.53
N TYR A 293 3.10 -3.68 -14.22
CA TYR A 293 4.07 -2.89 -13.47
C TYR A 293 5.48 -3.37 -13.76
N ARG A 294 6.34 -2.44 -14.20
CA ARG A 294 7.78 -2.68 -14.40
C ARG A 294 8.67 -1.82 -13.51
N GLY A 295 8.08 -0.91 -12.75
CA GLY A 295 8.78 0.07 -11.95
C GLY A 295 9.39 1.21 -12.76
N PRO A 296 9.78 2.31 -12.10
CA PRO A 296 10.49 3.39 -12.77
C PRO A 296 11.90 2.94 -13.22
N PRO A 297 12.34 3.25 -14.45
CA PRO A 297 13.71 3.07 -14.91
C PRO A 297 14.75 3.70 -13.99
N ALA A 298 16.02 3.31 -14.16
CA ALA A 298 17.15 3.88 -13.41
C ALA A 298 17.28 5.40 -13.64
N TYR A 299 17.65 6.12 -12.57
CA TYR A 299 17.66 7.58 -12.58
C TYR A 299 19.02 8.03 -13.13
N THR A 300 19.09 8.26 -14.44
CA THR A 300 20.35 8.54 -15.15
C THR A 300 20.43 9.98 -15.66
N ASN A 301 19.32 10.72 -15.69
CA ASN A 301 19.28 12.06 -16.26
C ASN A 301 19.83 13.10 -15.29
N ARG A 302 20.75 13.97 -15.73
CA ARG A 302 21.28 15.06 -14.90
C ARG A 302 20.23 16.12 -14.67
N HIS A 303 19.96 16.46 -13.41
CA HIS A 303 18.98 17.47 -13.06
C HIS A 303 19.31 18.83 -13.71
N PRO A 304 18.37 19.46 -14.45
CA PRO A 304 18.65 20.67 -15.23
C PRO A 304 18.91 21.92 -14.37
N VAL A 305 18.32 21.98 -13.17
CA VAL A 305 18.43 23.12 -12.24
C VAL A 305 19.36 22.85 -11.06
N GLN A 306 19.40 21.61 -10.52
CA GLN A 306 20.22 21.28 -9.36
C GLN A 306 21.62 20.83 -9.78
N THR A 307 22.63 21.68 -9.55
CA THR A 307 24.00 21.50 -10.06
C THR A 307 25.00 20.95 -9.04
N ARG A 308 24.61 20.72 -7.78
CA ARG A 308 25.49 20.25 -6.69
C ARG A 308 25.36 18.74 -6.47
N ALA A 309 26.50 18.03 -6.49
CA ALA A 309 26.61 16.56 -6.59
C ALA A 309 25.83 16.02 -7.82
N PRO A 310 25.98 14.76 -8.28
CA PRO A 310 25.19 14.29 -9.41
C PRO A 310 23.74 14.07 -8.97
N ALA A 311 22.97 15.16 -8.85
CA ALA A 311 21.53 15.11 -8.71
C ALA A 311 20.99 14.55 -10.02
N VAL A 312 20.59 13.28 -9.98
CA VAL A 312 19.92 12.61 -11.09
C VAL A 312 18.41 12.65 -10.88
N PHE A 313 17.65 12.62 -11.97
CA PHE A 313 16.21 12.49 -11.95
C PHE A 313 15.77 11.34 -12.86
N GLY A 314 14.59 10.79 -12.58
CA GLY A 314 13.92 9.80 -13.42
C GLY A 314 13.13 10.49 -14.53
N ALA A 315 11.81 10.39 -14.46
CA ALA A 315 10.90 11.05 -15.41
C ALA A 315 10.83 12.58 -15.20
N ASP A 316 10.74 13.31 -16.31
CA ASP A 316 10.09 14.62 -16.33
C ASP A 316 8.58 14.40 -16.49
N LEU A 317 7.81 14.61 -15.41
CA LEU A 317 6.36 14.37 -15.42
C LEU A 317 5.59 15.42 -16.22
N ASN A 318 6.26 16.42 -16.82
CA ASN A 318 5.65 17.34 -17.78
C ASN A 318 5.68 16.80 -19.21
N TYR A 319 6.45 15.74 -19.48
CA TYR A 319 6.57 15.15 -20.82
C TYR A 319 5.19 14.78 -21.37
N ALA A 320 4.97 15.06 -22.65
CA ALA A 320 3.74 14.78 -23.41
C ALA A 320 2.45 15.44 -22.89
N MET A 321 2.52 16.42 -21.99
CA MET A 321 1.33 17.10 -21.46
C MET A 321 0.50 17.81 -22.55
N ASP A 322 1.15 18.24 -23.63
CA ASP A 322 0.51 18.83 -24.82
C ASP A 322 -0.37 17.83 -25.60
N ARG A 323 -0.14 16.52 -25.41
CA ARG A 323 -0.90 15.42 -26.02
C ARG A 323 -1.86 14.72 -25.04
N TYR A 324 -2.06 15.32 -23.86
CA TYR A 324 -2.92 14.76 -22.81
C TYR A 324 -4.39 14.64 -23.24
N VAL A 325 -4.90 13.41 -23.32
CA VAL A 325 -6.31 13.12 -23.58
C VAL A 325 -7.05 12.92 -22.26
N GLN A 326 -8.05 13.76 -22.02
CA GLN A 326 -8.87 13.71 -20.81
C GLN A 326 -10.23 13.08 -21.08
N ARG A 327 -10.63 12.16 -20.21
CA ARG A 327 -12.01 11.68 -20.11
C ARG A 327 -12.97 12.83 -19.89
N ASP A 328 -14.10 12.79 -20.57
CA ASP A 328 -15.21 13.72 -20.35
C ASP A 328 -15.97 13.35 -19.07
N GLU A 329 -15.65 14.04 -17.98
CA GLU A 329 -16.29 13.82 -16.68
C GLU A 329 -17.63 14.54 -16.54
N SER A 330 -18.11 15.24 -17.58
CA SER A 330 -19.47 15.79 -17.59
C SER A 330 -20.53 14.71 -17.79
N MET A 331 -20.14 13.55 -18.30
CA MET A 331 -20.99 12.39 -18.51
C MET A 331 -21.04 11.53 -17.23
N PRO A 332 -22.21 11.41 -16.58
CA PRO A 332 -22.35 10.58 -15.39
C PRO A 332 -22.43 9.10 -15.79
N GLU A 333 -21.48 8.32 -15.28
CA GLU A 333 -21.34 6.87 -15.54
C GLU A 333 -22.05 6.00 -14.48
N HIS A 334 -22.49 6.60 -13.37
CA HIS A 334 -23.18 5.93 -12.26
C HIS A 334 -22.47 4.63 -11.82
N LEU A 335 -23.21 3.54 -11.63
CA LEU A 335 -22.70 2.20 -11.36
C LEU A 335 -22.67 1.32 -12.62
N ASP A 336 -22.85 1.90 -13.81
CA ASP A 336 -23.28 1.18 -15.02
C ASP A 336 -22.32 0.07 -15.40
N ALA A 337 -21.02 0.37 -15.48
CA ALA A 337 -19.99 -0.61 -15.81
C ALA A 337 -19.87 -1.71 -14.74
N LEU A 338 -19.98 -1.35 -13.45
CA LEU A 338 -19.92 -2.29 -12.34
C LEU A 338 -21.08 -3.29 -12.39
N VAL A 339 -22.31 -2.81 -12.55
CA VAL A 339 -23.48 -3.70 -12.60
C VAL A 339 -23.57 -4.47 -13.91
N ALA A 340 -23.11 -3.89 -15.02
CA ALA A 340 -22.99 -4.60 -16.29
C ALA A 340 -22.00 -5.77 -16.19
N ALA A 341 -20.86 -5.60 -15.50
CA ALA A 341 -19.90 -6.68 -15.28
C ALA A 341 -20.47 -7.81 -14.42
N LEU A 342 -21.22 -7.47 -13.36
CA LEU A 342 -21.90 -8.45 -12.52
C LEU A 342 -22.98 -9.22 -13.29
N GLN A 343 -23.78 -8.52 -14.09
CA GLN A 343 -24.80 -9.15 -14.96
C GLN A 343 -24.14 -10.05 -16.01
N HIS A 344 -23.12 -9.55 -16.70
CA HIS A 344 -22.37 -10.31 -17.70
C HIS A 344 -21.84 -11.61 -17.12
N ARG A 345 -21.16 -11.54 -15.96
CA ARG A 345 -20.64 -12.71 -15.25
C ARG A 345 -21.70 -13.78 -15.00
N THR A 346 -22.91 -13.39 -14.60
CA THR A 346 -24.02 -14.33 -14.39
C THR A 346 -24.58 -14.86 -15.70
N GLU A 347 -24.81 -14.01 -16.71
CA GLU A 347 -25.40 -14.40 -17.99
C GLU A 347 -24.48 -15.33 -18.79
N THR A 348 -23.15 -15.14 -18.71
CA THR A 348 -22.17 -16.00 -19.39
C THR A 348 -21.78 -17.25 -18.61
N ALA A 349 -22.20 -17.36 -17.35
CA ALA A 349 -21.99 -18.58 -16.58
C ALA A 349 -22.72 -19.77 -17.22
N SER A 350 -22.09 -20.94 -17.16
CA SER A 350 -22.71 -22.19 -17.62
C SER A 350 -23.97 -22.47 -16.80
N ALA A 351 -24.91 -23.24 -17.37
CA ALA A 351 -26.20 -23.49 -16.71
C ALA A 351 -26.01 -24.14 -15.33
N GLU A 352 -24.96 -24.94 -15.14
CA GLU A 352 -24.67 -25.69 -13.91
C GLU A 352 -24.26 -24.80 -12.74
N VAL A 353 -23.61 -23.65 -12.99
CA VAL A 353 -23.09 -22.75 -11.93
C VAL A 353 -23.73 -21.36 -11.94
N ARG A 354 -24.62 -21.07 -12.90
CA ARG A 354 -25.29 -19.77 -13.03
C ARG A 354 -26.01 -19.36 -11.76
N ASP A 355 -26.70 -20.30 -11.12
CA ASP A 355 -27.43 -20.01 -9.88
C ASP A 355 -26.49 -19.74 -8.71
N GLU A 356 -25.35 -20.45 -8.63
CA GLU A 356 -24.32 -20.18 -7.61
C GLU A 356 -23.68 -18.79 -7.80
N VAL A 357 -23.38 -18.43 -9.06
CA VAL A 357 -22.83 -17.12 -9.44
C VAL A 357 -23.80 -15.99 -9.09
N ASP A 358 -25.09 -16.14 -9.40
CA ASP A 358 -26.10 -15.16 -9.02
C ASP A 358 -26.31 -15.12 -7.50
N GLN A 359 -26.27 -16.27 -6.82
CA GLN A 359 -26.39 -16.33 -5.37
C GLN A 359 -25.21 -15.60 -4.70
N GLU A 360 -24.02 -15.65 -5.27
CA GLU A 360 -22.87 -14.87 -4.81
C GLU A 360 -23.12 -13.37 -4.91
N ARG A 361 -23.72 -12.89 -6.01
CA ARG A 361 -24.18 -11.49 -6.15
C ARG A 361 -25.23 -11.14 -5.09
N ARG A 362 -26.26 -11.99 -4.91
CA ARG A 362 -27.36 -11.78 -3.94
C ARG A 362 -26.89 -11.72 -2.49
N ARG A 363 -25.81 -12.42 -2.14
CA ARG A 363 -25.22 -12.38 -0.79
C ARG A 363 -24.60 -11.03 -0.44
N ALA A 364 -24.41 -10.12 -1.41
CA ALA A 364 -23.94 -8.77 -1.15
C ALA A 364 -25.01 -7.97 -0.40
N GLY A 365 -24.61 -7.38 0.72
CA GLY A 365 -25.44 -6.39 1.42
C GLY A 365 -25.32 -5.01 0.80
N VAL A 366 -24.18 -4.70 0.19
CA VAL A 366 -23.90 -3.41 -0.48
C VAL A 366 -23.14 -3.64 -1.79
N VAL A 367 -23.52 -2.92 -2.85
CA VAL A 367 -22.83 -2.84 -4.15
C VAL A 367 -22.52 -1.37 -4.45
N THR A 368 -21.24 -1.03 -4.65
CA THR A 368 -20.82 0.36 -4.92
C THR A 368 -19.40 0.45 -5.48
N TRP A 369 -18.92 1.65 -5.80
CA TRP A 369 -17.50 1.88 -6.10
C TRP A 369 -16.65 1.90 -4.83
N ARG A 370 -15.44 1.32 -4.91
CA ARG A 370 -14.41 1.35 -3.87
C ARG A 370 -14.10 2.78 -3.38
N GLY A 371 -14.16 3.76 -4.28
CA GLY A 371 -13.97 5.17 -3.94
C GLY A 371 -14.99 5.70 -2.92
N ILE A 372 -16.24 5.23 -2.97
CA ILE A 372 -17.30 5.63 -2.04
C ILE A 372 -16.99 5.07 -0.64
N ILE A 373 -16.65 3.78 -0.53
CA ILE A 373 -16.24 3.18 0.76
C ILE A 373 -15.01 3.88 1.32
N THR A 374 -14.05 4.24 0.47
CA THR A 374 -12.87 5.04 0.87
C THR A 374 -13.30 6.37 1.49
N LYS A 375 -14.18 7.12 0.82
CA LYS A 375 -14.68 8.42 1.32
C LYS A 375 -15.39 8.25 2.66
N ILE A 376 -16.30 7.27 2.79
CA ILE A 376 -16.99 6.95 4.04
C ILE A 376 -16.00 6.64 5.17
N CYS A 377 -14.98 5.81 4.95
CA CYS A 377 -13.99 5.49 5.98
C CYS A 377 -13.12 6.70 6.36
N THR A 378 -12.70 7.50 5.38
CA THR A 378 -11.84 8.68 5.62
C THR A 378 -12.57 9.85 6.27
N ALA A 379 -13.89 9.91 6.14
CA ALA A 379 -14.74 10.92 6.77
C ALA A 379 -14.53 11.00 8.29
N TYR A 380 -14.17 9.90 8.94
CA TYR A 380 -13.84 9.87 10.37
C TYR A 380 -12.71 10.84 10.77
N GLU A 381 -11.73 11.03 9.88
CA GLU A 381 -10.57 11.91 10.11
C GLU A 381 -10.73 13.31 9.54
N GLN A 382 -11.91 13.65 9.02
CA GLN A 382 -12.19 15.02 8.58
C GLN A 382 -12.45 15.92 9.79
N SER A 383 -12.03 17.18 9.68
CA SER A 383 -12.20 18.20 10.72
C SER A 383 -12.38 19.57 10.09
N ALA A 384 -12.93 20.53 10.85
CA ALA A 384 -13.07 21.92 10.38
C ALA A 384 -11.73 22.57 10.00
N SER A 385 -10.62 22.07 10.56
CA SER A 385 -9.26 22.53 10.29
C SER A 385 -8.54 21.73 9.20
N ALA A 386 -9.20 20.72 8.62
CA ALA A 386 -8.63 19.96 7.51
C ALA A 386 -8.45 20.89 6.31
N ARG A 387 -7.24 20.88 5.73
CA ARG A 387 -6.90 21.69 4.55
C ARG A 387 -7.76 21.35 3.33
N PHE A 388 -8.33 20.14 3.32
CA PHE A 388 -9.22 19.65 2.28
C PHE A 388 -10.38 18.94 2.98
N ALA A 389 -11.61 19.38 2.72
CA ALA A 389 -12.82 18.65 3.03
C ALA A 389 -13.36 18.08 1.73
N ASP A 390 -13.53 16.76 1.67
CA ASP A 390 -14.13 16.12 0.50
C ASP A 390 -15.63 16.03 0.77
N PRO A 391 -16.48 16.83 0.11
CA PRO A 391 -17.92 16.66 0.25
C PRO A 391 -18.31 15.24 -0.17
N LEU A 392 -19.28 14.67 0.53
CA LEU A 392 -19.80 13.33 0.27
C LEU A 392 -21.30 13.39 0.41
N ASP A 393 -21.98 13.39 -0.73
CA ASP A 393 -23.41 13.12 -0.79
C ASP A 393 -23.60 11.86 -1.63
N LEU A 394 -24.51 10.98 -1.21
CA LEU A 394 -24.76 9.71 -1.90
C LEU A 394 -26.23 9.58 -2.27
N ASN A 395 -26.50 8.94 -3.40
CA ASN A 395 -27.81 8.34 -3.65
C ASN A 395 -27.78 6.88 -3.19
N ALA A 396 -28.87 6.44 -2.59
CA ALA A 396 -29.04 5.08 -2.09
C ALA A 396 -30.33 4.46 -2.63
N MET A 397 -30.26 3.21 -3.08
CA MET A 397 -31.40 2.45 -3.61
C MET A 397 -31.31 1.00 -3.16
N MET A 398 -32.41 0.43 -2.65
CA MET A 398 -32.47 -0.96 -2.20
C MET A 398 -33.17 -1.83 -3.23
N VAL A 399 -32.51 -2.86 -3.76
CA VAL A 399 -33.10 -3.78 -4.74
C VAL A 399 -32.79 -5.22 -4.32
N ASP A 400 -33.83 -6.02 -4.11
CA ASP A 400 -33.73 -7.45 -3.76
C ASP A 400 -32.83 -7.70 -2.54
N GLY A 401 -32.96 -6.88 -1.49
CA GLY A 401 -32.17 -6.98 -0.25
C GLY A 401 -30.73 -6.45 -0.35
N THR A 402 -30.29 -5.99 -1.52
CA THR A 402 -28.98 -5.38 -1.73
C THR A 402 -29.09 -3.85 -1.82
N LEU A 403 -28.27 -3.15 -1.02
CA LEU A 403 -28.13 -1.70 -1.08
C LEU A 403 -27.16 -1.31 -2.21
N TYR A 404 -27.59 -0.45 -3.12
CA TYR A 404 -26.73 0.18 -4.11
C TYR A 404 -26.44 1.61 -3.67
N LEU A 405 -25.18 2.04 -3.79
CA LEU A 405 -24.75 3.40 -3.45
C LEU A 405 -23.97 4.01 -4.61
N GLU A 406 -24.33 5.22 -4.99
CA GLU A 406 -23.56 6.06 -5.91
C GLU A 406 -23.30 7.45 -5.30
N GLU A 407 -22.31 8.15 -5.82
CA GLU A 407 -22.03 9.52 -5.39
C GLU A 407 -22.98 10.50 -6.09
N HIS A 408 -23.60 11.37 -5.31
CA HIS A 408 -24.30 12.54 -5.81
C HIS A 408 -23.36 13.73 -5.81
N VAL A 409 -23.20 14.37 -6.96
CA VAL A 409 -22.47 15.63 -7.08
C VAL A 409 -23.44 16.75 -7.41
N SER A 410 -23.61 17.69 -6.50
CA SER A 410 -24.46 18.86 -6.70
C SER A 410 -23.96 19.74 -7.85
N ALA A 411 -24.84 20.55 -8.44
CA ALA A 411 -24.46 21.46 -9.53
C ALA A 411 -23.35 22.45 -9.11
N SER A 412 -23.37 22.90 -7.85
CA SER A 412 -22.33 23.79 -7.30
C SER A 412 -20.98 23.08 -7.18
N ALA A 413 -20.96 21.84 -6.69
CA ALA A 413 -19.74 21.02 -6.59
C ALA A 413 -19.16 20.70 -7.98
N ARG A 414 -20.00 20.39 -8.98
CA ARG A 414 -19.56 20.22 -10.38
C ARG A 414 -18.91 21.49 -10.92
N ALA A 415 -19.54 22.65 -10.72
CA ALA A 415 -19.00 23.93 -11.16
C ALA A 415 -17.68 24.28 -10.47
N GLU A 416 -17.54 23.97 -9.17
CA GLU A 416 -16.28 24.17 -8.46
C GLU A 416 -15.17 23.27 -8.98
N LYS A 417 -15.47 21.99 -9.23
CA LYS A 417 -14.54 21.04 -9.82
C LYS A 417 -14.05 21.52 -11.20
N GLN A 418 -14.97 21.91 -12.08
CA GLN A 418 -14.64 22.47 -13.40
C GLN A 418 -13.75 23.72 -13.30
N ARG A 419 -14.02 24.62 -12.35
CA ARG A 419 -13.17 25.79 -12.10
C ARG A 419 -11.76 25.40 -11.66
N LYS A 420 -11.61 24.40 -10.79
CA LYS A 420 -10.30 23.90 -10.34
C LYS A 420 -9.54 23.22 -11.48
N GLU A 421 -10.23 22.46 -12.34
CA GLU A 421 -9.61 21.78 -13.48
C GLU A 421 -9.22 22.73 -14.61
N ALA A 422 -9.90 23.87 -14.73
CA ALA A 422 -9.51 24.94 -15.65
C ALA A 422 -8.21 25.66 -15.22
N ASP A 423 -7.81 25.56 -13.95
CA ASP A 423 -6.53 26.11 -13.48
C ASP A 423 -5.36 25.29 -14.04
N ALA A 424 -4.46 25.95 -14.77
CA ALA A 424 -3.36 25.29 -15.46
C ALA A 424 -2.38 24.58 -14.51
N ALA A 425 -2.19 25.09 -13.29
CA ALA A 425 -1.32 24.46 -12.30
C ALA A 425 -1.98 23.22 -11.70
N MET A 426 -3.28 23.28 -11.37
CA MET A 426 -4.04 22.12 -10.90
C MET A 426 -4.13 21.03 -11.97
N LYS A 427 -4.39 21.41 -13.23
CA LYS A 427 -4.37 20.48 -14.37
C LYS A 427 -3.02 19.77 -14.49
N ARG A 428 -1.92 20.52 -14.35
CA ARG A 428 -0.56 19.96 -14.34
C ARG A 428 -0.33 19.01 -13.17
N PHE A 429 -0.79 19.36 -11.97
CA PHE A 429 -0.64 18.49 -10.81
C PHE A 429 -1.45 17.19 -10.91
N GLY A 430 -2.63 17.23 -11.56
CA GLY A 430 -3.39 16.04 -11.91
C GLY A 430 -2.66 15.16 -12.93
N TYR A 431 -2.13 15.78 -14.00
CA TYR A 431 -1.39 15.10 -15.06
C TYR A 431 -0.20 14.28 -14.52
N TYR A 432 0.51 14.78 -13.52
CA TYR A 432 1.67 14.09 -12.94
C TYR A 432 1.37 12.68 -12.40
N GLY A 433 0.14 12.41 -11.95
CA GLY A 433 -0.27 11.06 -11.55
C GLY A 433 -0.23 10.10 -12.73
N TYR A 434 -1.00 10.42 -13.77
CA TYR A 434 -1.10 9.62 -14.98
C TYR A 434 0.23 9.52 -15.76
N ALA A 435 1.03 10.59 -15.76
CA ALA A 435 2.36 10.57 -16.35
C ALA A 435 3.29 9.58 -15.62
N PHE A 436 3.18 9.50 -14.29
CA PHE A 436 3.93 8.52 -13.50
C PHE A 436 3.44 7.08 -13.75
N GLU A 437 2.15 6.88 -13.95
CA GLU A 437 1.59 5.59 -14.36
C GLU A 437 2.15 5.13 -15.72
N SER A 438 2.12 6.00 -16.74
CA SER A 438 2.72 5.71 -18.05
C SER A 438 4.21 5.38 -17.93
N TYR A 439 4.95 6.08 -17.06
CA TYR A 439 6.37 5.84 -16.83
C TYR A 439 6.69 4.55 -16.07
N CYS A 440 5.74 3.98 -15.31
CA CYS A 440 5.99 2.79 -14.47
C CYS A 440 5.39 1.50 -15.03
N THR A 441 4.65 1.59 -16.13
CA THR A 441 3.86 0.48 -16.67
C THR A 441 4.19 0.19 -18.13
N VAL A 442 3.71 -0.96 -18.62
CA VAL A 442 3.75 -1.42 -20.02
C VAL A 442 2.46 -2.18 -20.34
N ASP A 443 2.18 -2.36 -21.63
CA ASP A 443 0.95 -3.00 -22.12
C ASP A 443 1.03 -4.53 -22.10
N ASP A 444 2.23 -5.09 -22.22
CA ASP A 444 2.45 -6.54 -22.30
C ASP A 444 3.39 -7.02 -21.19
N ALA A 445 3.03 -8.12 -20.53
CA ALA A 445 3.84 -8.74 -19.47
C ALA A 445 5.27 -9.09 -19.94
N ALA A 446 5.46 -9.46 -21.21
CA ALA A 446 6.77 -9.74 -21.78
C ALA A 446 7.70 -8.51 -21.76
N GLN A 447 7.13 -7.30 -21.82
CA GLN A 447 7.88 -6.04 -21.82
C GLN A 447 8.39 -5.64 -20.42
N VAL A 448 7.93 -6.30 -19.36
CA VAL A 448 8.41 -6.04 -17.99
C VAL A 448 9.92 -6.30 -17.87
N SER A 449 10.44 -7.26 -18.63
CA SER A 449 11.88 -7.62 -18.63
C SER A 449 12.66 -7.08 -19.83
N HIS A 450 11.97 -6.63 -20.89
CA HIS A 450 12.57 -6.16 -22.14
C HIS A 450 11.90 -4.83 -22.52
N ALA A 451 12.49 -3.72 -22.07
CA ALA A 451 11.96 -2.39 -22.38
C ALA A 451 11.95 -2.17 -23.90
N ARG A 452 10.80 -1.78 -24.44
CA ARG A 452 10.75 -1.15 -25.77
C ARG A 452 11.41 0.21 -25.68
N SER A 453 12.37 0.48 -26.56
CA SER A 453 12.60 1.85 -27.02
C SER A 453 11.65 2.07 -28.19
N ASN A 454 10.62 2.89 -28.00
CA ASN A 454 9.90 3.43 -29.14
C ASN A 454 10.79 4.52 -29.77
N ASP A 455 10.95 4.50 -31.08
CA ASP A 455 11.73 5.51 -31.80
C ASP A 455 11.16 6.92 -31.50
N GLY A 456 11.94 7.75 -30.82
CA GLY A 456 11.61 9.14 -30.54
C GLY A 456 11.02 9.45 -29.15
N GLU A 457 10.71 8.44 -28.32
CA GLU A 457 10.25 8.64 -26.94
C GLU A 457 11.42 8.51 -25.94
N PRO A 458 11.43 9.29 -24.83
CA PRO A 458 12.40 9.07 -23.76
C PRO A 458 12.28 7.65 -23.20
N GLU A 459 13.38 7.11 -22.71
CA GLU A 459 13.41 5.76 -22.14
C GLU A 459 12.38 5.61 -21.02
N GLY A 460 11.54 4.57 -21.12
CA GLY A 460 10.59 4.19 -20.08
C GLY A 460 9.17 4.77 -20.19
N TRP A 461 8.81 5.46 -21.26
CA TRP A 461 7.40 5.82 -21.48
C TRP A 461 6.65 4.69 -22.18
N SER A 462 5.39 4.44 -21.78
CA SER A 462 4.49 3.47 -22.41
C SER A 462 3.45 4.14 -23.32
N GLY A 463 3.74 5.37 -23.75
CA GLY A 463 2.89 6.18 -24.62
C GLY A 463 2.26 7.39 -23.92
N ASP A 464 1.50 8.14 -24.70
CA ASP A 464 0.79 9.34 -24.26
C ASP A 464 -0.31 9.02 -23.23
N VAL A 465 -0.58 9.97 -22.34
CA VAL A 465 -1.60 9.82 -21.29
C VAL A 465 -3.00 9.99 -21.88
N ASN A 466 -3.85 8.97 -21.71
CA ASN A 466 -5.27 8.98 -22.04
C ASN A 466 -6.11 8.45 -20.87
N THR A 467 -6.85 9.33 -20.17
CA THR A 467 -7.64 8.94 -18.99
C THR A 467 -8.99 8.30 -19.30
N ASN A 468 -9.30 8.09 -20.59
CA ASN A 468 -10.43 7.22 -20.96
C ASN A 468 -10.11 5.75 -20.69
N VAL A 469 -8.84 5.36 -20.84
CA VAL A 469 -8.36 3.99 -20.68
C VAL A 469 -8.33 3.62 -19.21
N GLN A 470 -9.05 2.56 -18.83
CA GLN A 470 -9.05 2.07 -17.44
C GLN A 470 -9.21 0.55 -17.42
N TRP A 471 -8.62 -0.08 -16.41
CA TRP A 471 -8.91 -1.47 -16.06
C TRP A 471 -9.41 -1.53 -14.62
N CYS A 472 -10.56 -2.16 -14.43
CA CYS A 472 -11.26 -2.18 -13.16
C CYS A 472 -11.45 -3.61 -12.67
N CYS A 473 -11.14 -3.85 -11.40
CA CYS A 473 -11.42 -5.09 -10.69
C CYS A 473 -12.70 -4.96 -9.88
N VAL A 474 -13.53 -6.00 -9.92
CA VAL A 474 -14.71 -6.16 -9.05
C VAL A 474 -14.41 -7.25 -8.04
N VAL A 475 -14.47 -6.91 -6.75
CA VAL A 475 -14.14 -7.84 -5.65
C VAL A 475 -15.32 -7.99 -4.70
N LYS A 476 -15.44 -9.19 -4.10
CA LYS A 476 -16.24 -9.38 -2.88
C LYS A 476 -15.37 -9.26 -1.64
N THR A 477 -15.90 -8.64 -0.61
CA THR A 477 -15.26 -8.54 0.72
C THR A 477 -16.35 -8.40 1.80
N LYS A 478 -15.94 -8.24 3.05
CA LYS A 478 -16.81 -7.98 4.19
C LYS A 478 -16.12 -7.02 5.13
N LEU A 479 -16.80 -5.92 5.48
CA LEU A 479 -16.37 -4.97 6.50
C LEU A 479 -17.35 -5.07 7.67
N GLY A 480 -16.89 -5.58 8.80
CA GLY A 480 -17.73 -5.82 9.98
C GLY A 480 -18.92 -6.72 9.67
N SER A 481 -20.12 -6.17 9.73
CA SER A 481 -21.36 -6.89 9.39
C SER A 481 -21.75 -6.78 7.91
N ASN A 482 -21.16 -5.85 7.18
CA ASN A 482 -21.53 -5.49 5.82
C ASN A 482 -20.77 -6.34 4.79
N ARG A 483 -21.49 -7.19 4.04
CA ARG A 483 -20.97 -7.92 2.88
C ARG A 483 -20.96 -6.99 1.67
N LEU A 484 -19.80 -6.78 1.06
CA LEU A 484 -19.62 -5.79 0.01
C LEU A 484 -19.25 -6.47 -1.31
N ILE A 485 -19.79 -5.96 -2.41
CA ILE A 485 -19.19 -6.08 -3.74
C ILE A 485 -18.79 -4.67 -4.15
N ILE A 486 -17.51 -4.48 -4.44
CA ILE A 486 -16.98 -3.17 -4.84
C ILE A 486 -16.15 -3.26 -6.11
N GLY A 487 -16.35 -2.30 -7.00
CA GLY A 487 -15.51 -2.07 -8.18
C GLY A 487 -14.46 -1.01 -7.92
N GLY A 488 -13.28 -1.14 -8.51
CA GLY A 488 -12.26 -0.10 -8.48
C GLY A 488 -11.25 -0.25 -9.61
N GLU A 489 -10.81 0.89 -10.14
CA GLU A 489 -9.66 0.97 -11.04
C GLU A 489 -8.39 0.46 -10.35
N VAL A 490 -7.56 -0.23 -11.13
CA VAL A 490 -6.26 -0.77 -10.73
C VAL A 490 -5.21 -0.30 -11.74
N ASP A 491 -4.18 0.38 -11.24
CA ASP A 491 -3.17 1.03 -12.10
C ASP A 491 -2.33 0.00 -12.86
N ALA A 492 -1.92 -1.09 -12.21
CA ALA A 492 -1.16 -2.17 -12.84
C ALA A 492 -1.17 -3.48 -12.05
N VAL A 493 -0.68 -4.54 -12.68
CA VAL A 493 -0.34 -5.80 -12.01
C VAL A 493 1.15 -6.12 -12.13
N LEU A 494 1.73 -6.68 -11.08
CA LEU A 494 3.05 -7.32 -11.12
C LEU A 494 2.84 -8.82 -11.40
N PRO A 495 3.32 -9.34 -12.55
CA PRO A 495 3.29 -10.76 -12.83
C PRO A 495 4.08 -11.55 -11.78
N SER A 496 3.51 -12.65 -11.29
CA SER A 496 4.21 -13.60 -10.42
C SER A 496 4.48 -14.90 -11.16
N HIS A 497 5.66 -15.50 -10.92
CA HIS A 497 6.02 -16.81 -11.44
C HIS A 497 5.07 -17.94 -10.99
N HIS A 498 4.26 -17.73 -9.94
CA HIS A 498 3.27 -18.70 -9.45
C HIS A 498 1.85 -18.46 -9.98
N GLY A 499 1.68 -17.59 -10.98
CA GLY A 499 0.39 -17.31 -11.61
C GLY A 499 -0.56 -16.45 -10.77
N ARG A 500 -0.12 -15.92 -9.62
CA ARG A 500 -0.89 -14.94 -8.84
C ARG A 500 -0.40 -13.53 -9.13
N GLU A 501 -1.14 -12.79 -9.92
CA GLU A 501 -0.87 -11.36 -10.17
C GLU A 501 -1.03 -10.57 -8.87
N GLU A 502 -0.02 -9.77 -8.51
CA GLU A 502 -0.12 -8.80 -7.42
C GLU A 502 -0.54 -7.44 -7.99
N MET A 503 -1.69 -6.91 -7.57
CA MET A 503 -2.11 -5.57 -7.99
C MET A 503 -1.22 -4.50 -7.34
N VAL A 504 -0.92 -3.45 -8.10
CA VAL A 504 -0.05 -2.33 -7.72
C VAL A 504 -0.80 -1.01 -7.90
N GLU A 505 -0.75 -0.15 -6.89
CA GLU A 505 -1.23 1.23 -6.96
C GLU A 505 -0.04 2.19 -7.11
N LEU A 506 -0.15 3.16 -8.01
CA LEU A 506 0.83 4.17 -8.31
C LEU A 506 0.35 5.53 -7.81
N LYS A 507 1.25 6.27 -7.17
CA LYS A 507 0.96 7.59 -6.61
C LYS A 507 2.13 8.53 -6.81
N THR A 508 1.85 9.82 -6.85
CA THR A 508 2.89 10.85 -6.78
C THR A 508 2.73 11.73 -5.54
N SER A 509 3.87 12.23 -5.04
CA SER A 509 3.90 13.20 -3.95
C SER A 509 5.05 14.20 -4.16
N MET A 510 4.93 15.37 -3.55
CA MET A 510 6.05 16.31 -3.47
C MET A 510 7.16 15.70 -2.60
N GLN A 511 8.41 15.85 -3.02
CA GLN A 511 9.57 15.47 -2.22
C GLN A 511 9.54 16.18 -0.88
N ILE A 512 9.84 15.42 0.18
CA ILE A 512 9.96 15.94 1.54
C ILE A 512 11.33 16.61 1.69
N THR A 513 11.34 17.81 2.25
CA THR A 513 12.58 18.55 2.53
C THR A 513 13.47 17.73 3.46
N SER A 514 14.77 17.65 3.18
CA SER A 514 15.71 16.98 4.08
C SER A 514 15.72 17.63 5.46
N ALA A 515 15.61 16.83 6.53
CA ALA A 515 15.68 17.30 7.91
C ALA A 515 17.01 18.02 8.21
N HIS A 516 18.11 17.60 7.58
CA HIS A 516 19.40 18.30 7.67
C HIS A 516 19.36 19.72 7.10
N ARG A 517 18.50 19.99 6.12
CA ARG A 517 18.33 21.31 5.51
C ARG A 517 17.37 22.18 6.30
N ASN A 518 16.24 21.62 6.72
CA ASN A 518 15.23 22.32 7.50
C ASN A 518 14.35 21.31 8.24
N ALA A 519 14.69 21.03 9.51
CA ALA A 519 13.98 20.05 10.33
C ALA A 519 12.50 20.40 10.57
N ALA A 520 12.20 21.67 10.83
CA ALA A 520 10.82 22.12 11.08
C ALA A 520 9.93 21.93 9.85
N LYS A 521 10.43 22.29 8.66
CA LYS A 521 9.70 22.09 7.40
C LYS A 521 9.54 20.60 7.07
N ALA A 522 10.60 19.81 7.25
CA ALA A 522 10.58 18.36 7.04
C ALA A 522 9.51 17.68 7.91
N ALA A 523 9.41 18.05 9.19
CA ALA A 523 8.42 17.51 10.11
C ALA A 523 6.98 17.78 9.64
N VAL A 524 6.68 19.00 9.20
CA VAL A 524 5.34 19.37 8.68
C VAL A 524 5.01 18.64 7.38
N GLU A 525 5.97 18.50 6.48
CA GLU A 525 5.80 17.77 5.21
C GLU A 525 5.61 16.27 5.44
N GLN A 526 6.36 15.69 6.39
CA GLN A 526 6.23 14.31 6.83
C GLN A 526 4.85 14.05 7.42
N GLU A 527 4.37 14.88 8.34
CA GLU A 527 3.03 14.73 8.93
C GLU A 527 1.92 14.80 7.86
N ARG A 528 2.05 15.70 6.88
CA ARG A 528 1.11 15.79 5.75
C ARG A 528 1.14 14.53 4.88
N PHE A 529 2.32 13.98 4.63
CA PHE A 529 2.46 12.73 3.88
C PHE A 529 1.84 11.56 4.64
N GLU A 530 2.08 11.46 5.95
CA GLU A 530 1.51 10.43 6.82
C GLU A 530 -0.02 10.50 6.89
N LYS A 531 -0.61 11.72 6.90
CA LYS A 531 -2.05 11.90 6.75
C LYS A 531 -2.57 11.43 5.39
N LYS A 532 -1.80 11.66 4.31
CA LYS A 532 -2.13 11.19 2.95
C LYS A 532 -2.06 9.66 2.85
N LEU A 533 -1.17 9.01 3.60
CA LEU A 533 -1.06 7.53 3.64
C LEU A 533 -2.36 6.85 4.07
N LEU A 534 -3.25 7.50 4.82
CA LEU A 534 -4.56 6.95 5.14
C LEU A 534 -5.38 6.67 3.87
N LYS A 535 -5.44 7.64 2.94
CA LYS A 535 -6.16 7.47 1.68
C LYS A 535 -5.52 6.39 0.83
N PHE A 536 -4.19 6.36 0.76
CA PHE A 536 -3.46 5.33 -0.01
C PHE A 536 -3.72 3.94 0.55
N PHE A 537 -3.68 3.81 1.88
CA PHE A 537 -4.01 2.57 2.59
C PHE A 537 -5.44 2.12 2.28
N LEU A 538 -6.45 2.96 2.49
CA LEU A 538 -7.85 2.56 2.30
C LEU A 538 -8.18 2.26 0.84
N GLN A 539 -7.68 3.06 -0.11
CA GLN A 539 -7.84 2.79 -1.54
C GLN A 539 -7.33 1.39 -1.88
N SER A 540 -6.12 1.06 -1.43
CA SER A 540 -5.47 -0.21 -1.75
C SER A 540 -6.03 -1.40 -0.96
N TYR A 541 -6.22 -1.22 0.34
CA TYR A 541 -6.66 -2.26 1.27
C TYR A 541 -8.06 -2.78 0.95
N LEU A 542 -8.99 -1.89 0.60
CA LEU A 542 -10.37 -2.26 0.28
C LEU A 542 -10.46 -3.13 -0.98
N LEU A 543 -9.58 -2.90 -1.96
CA LEU A 543 -9.55 -3.64 -3.22
C LEU A 543 -8.61 -4.86 -3.19
N GLY A 544 -7.78 -5.00 -2.16
CA GLY A 544 -6.82 -6.10 -2.03
C GLY A 544 -5.50 -5.87 -2.77
N ILE A 545 -5.14 -4.61 -3.03
CA ILE A 545 -3.87 -4.21 -3.63
C ILE A 545 -2.74 -4.39 -2.61
N GLY A 546 -1.73 -5.19 -2.97
CA GLY A 546 -0.62 -5.56 -2.07
C GLY A 546 0.47 -4.50 -1.97
N LYS A 547 0.71 -3.77 -3.06
CA LYS A 547 1.82 -2.84 -3.22
C LYS A 547 1.35 -1.45 -3.65
N ILE A 548 1.90 -0.42 -3.01
CA ILE A 548 1.76 0.98 -3.42
C ILE A 548 3.15 1.54 -3.74
N VAL A 549 3.30 2.23 -4.85
CA VAL A 549 4.56 2.87 -5.26
C VAL A 549 4.34 4.37 -5.35
N VAL A 550 5.11 5.13 -4.56
CA VAL A 550 5.02 6.59 -4.52
C VAL A 550 6.24 7.20 -5.18
N GLY A 551 6.03 7.86 -6.32
CA GLY A 551 7.03 8.72 -6.95
C GLY A 551 7.10 10.08 -6.26
N PHE A 552 8.27 10.44 -5.72
CA PHE A 552 8.53 11.76 -5.15
C PHE A 552 9.14 12.67 -6.19
N ARG A 553 8.49 13.81 -6.43
CA ARG A 553 8.91 14.80 -7.42
C ARG A 553 9.25 16.13 -6.76
N ASP A 554 10.09 16.91 -7.43
CA ASP A 554 10.32 18.29 -7.04
C ASP A 554 9.16 19.21 -7.50
N PHE A 555 9.35 20.52 -7.29
CA PHE A 555 8.37 21.54 -7.67
C PHE A 555 8.34 21.82 -9.18
N HIS A 556 9.35 21.37 -9.93
CA HIS A 556 9.40 21.45 -11.38
C HIS A 556 8.70 20.26 -12.05
N GLY A 557 8.36 19.20 -11.31
CA GLY A 557 7.74 17.99 -11.85
C GLY A 557 8.75 16.89 -12.20
N LEU A 558 10.01 17.04 -11.78
CA LEU A 558 11.04 16.03 -12.01
C LEU A 558 11.00 14.99 -10.89
N LEU A 559 10.93 13.72 -11.27
CA LEU A 559 10.92 12.60 -10.33
C LEU A 559 12.31 12.44 -9.70
N THR A 560 12.42 12.68 -8.39
CA THR A 560 13.71 12.68 -7.68
C THR A 560 13.99 11.39 -6.92
N THR A 561 12.94 10.70 -6.47
CA THR A 561 13.04 9.34 -5.90
C THR A 561 11.70 8.61 -5.99
N HIS A 562 11.65 7.33 -5.63
CA HIS A 562 10.42 6.60 -5.42
C HIS A 562 10.53 5.71 -4.18
N GLN A 563 9.39 5.34 -3.60
CA GLN A 563 9.32 4.43 -2.46
C GLN A 563 8.19 3.42 -2.65
N GLU A 564 8.47 2.16 -2.39
CA GLU A 564 7.46 1.11 -2.34
C GLU A 564 6.94 0.91 -0.92
N PHE A 565 5.63 0.69 -0.78
CA PHE A 565 4.94 0.42 0.47
C PHE A 565 4.14 -0.87 0.32
N GLU A 566 4.31 -1.80 1.25
CA GLU A 566 3.38 -2.91 1.43
C GLU A 566 2.13 -2.38 2.14
N THR A 567 0.97 -2.51 1.50
CA THR A 567 -0.30 -1.93 1.99
C THR A 567 -0.57 -2.29 3.46
N LEU A 568 -0.34 -3.55 3.84
CA LEU A 568 -0.60 -4.04 5.20
C LEU A 568 0.40 -3.53 6.25
N ARG A 569 1.54 -2.97 5.84
CA ARG A 569 2.54 -2.39 6.75
C ARG A 569 2.31 -0.92 7.03
N ILE A 570 1.59 -0.19 6.16
CA ILE A 570 1.36 1.26 6.31
C ILE A 570 0.82 1.63 7.69
N PRO A 571 -0.20 0.95 8.26
CA PRO A 571 -0.72 1.32 9.58
C PRO A 571 0.30 1.26 10.72
N ARG A 572 1.36 0.43 10.61
CA ARG A 572 2.42 0.37 11.62
C ARG A 572 3.34 1.60 11.55
N MET A 573 3.50 2.20 10.38
CA MET A 573 4.40 3.33 10.16
C MET A 573 3.93 4.61 10.86
N VAL A 574 2.62 4.74 11.05
CA VAL A 574 1.98 5.93 11.62
C VAL A 574 1.46 5.72 13.05
N ARG A 575 1.75 4.57 13.66
CA ARG A 575 1.24 4.15 14.97
C ARG A 575 2.01 4.80 16.12
N ALA A 576 1.34 5.05 17.24
CA ALA A 576 1.98 5.38 18.51
C ALA A 576 3.06 4.33 18.91
N GLY A 577 4.12 4.78 19.57
CA GLY A 577 5.25 3.96 20.01
C GLY A 577 6.25 3.61 18.91
N HIS A 578 6.01 3.98 17.65
CA HIS A 578 6.97 3.79 16.56
C HIS A 578 7.85 5.02 16.34
N PRO A 579 9.11 4.86 15.88
CA PRO A 579 9.98 5.98 15.53
C PRO A 579 9.37 6.89 14.47
N VAL A 580 9.55 8.21 14.65
CA VAL A 580 9.23 9.21 13.62
C VAL A 580 10.40 9.29 12.63
N PRO A 581 10.17 9.06 11.32
CA PRO A 581 11.26 9.07 10.34
C PRO A 581 12.06 10.38 10.35
N GLY A 582 13.39 10.26 10.47
CA GLY A 582 14.31 11.40 10.42
C GLY A 582 14.33 12.28 11.67
N GLN A 583 13.68 11.88 12.77
CA GLN A 583 13.72 12.59 14.04
C GLN A 583 14.48 11.81 15.10
N PHE A 584 15.48 12.46 15.67
CA PHE A 584 16.30 11.92 16.75
C PHE A 584 16.33 12.95 17.88
N ASP A 585 16.33 12.49 19.13
CA ASP A 585 16.50 13.35 20.29
C ASP A 585 17.95 13.85 20.41
N ALA A 586 18.22 14.68 21.42
CA ALA A 586 19.56 15.21 21.67
C ALA A 586 20.61 14.12 21.96
N GLY A 587 20.18 12.92 22.37
CA GLY A 587 21.02 11.75 22.59
C GLY A 587 21.20 10.86 21.35
N GLY A 588 20.65 11.25 20.20
CA GLY A 588 20.71 10.49 18.96
C GLY A 588 19.78 9.27 18.94
N GLN A 589 18.86 9.13 19.90
CA GLN A 589 17.85 8.07 19.89
C GLN A 589 16.66 8.46 19.02
N PRO A 590 16.01 7.52 18.32
CA PRO A 590 14.84 7.83 17.51
C PRO A 590 13.70 8.37 18.38
N VAL A 591 13.13 9.50 17.99
CA VAL A 591 11.96 10.06 18.68
C VAL A 591 10.76 9.15 18.43
N LEU A 592 10.18 8.63 19.51
CA LEU A 592 8.97 7.78 19.42
C LEU A 592 7.72 8.64 19.34
N ARG A 593 6.77 8.21 18.52
CA ARG A 593 5.50 8.88 18.34
C ARG A 593 4.60 8.66 19.56
N GLU A 594 4.14 9.72 20.20
CA GLU A 594 3.22 9.61 21.34
C GLU A 594 1.82 9.13 20.95
N ARG A 595 1.32 9.55 19.78
CA ARG A 595 -0.04 9.26 19.29
C ARG A 595 -0.03 8.83 17.84
N SER A 596 -0.86 7.85 17.49
CA SER A 596 -1.05 7.46 16.10
C SER A 596 -1.53 8.65 15.25
N VAL A 597 -1.08 8.78 14.00
CA VAL A 597 -1.57 9.83 13.08
C VAL A 597 -3.04 9.57 12.71
N TRP A 598 -3.36 8.29 12.53
CA TRP A 598 -4.69 7.74 12.31
C TRP A 598 -4.64 6.26 12.68
N GLU A 599 -5.80 5.65 12.96
CA GLU A 599 -5.88 4.21 13.24
C GLU A 599 -6.87 3.51 12.30
N PRO A 600 -6.52 2.34 11.73
CA PRO A 600 -7.45 1.56 10.92
C PRO A 600 -8.73 1.20 11.67
N LYS A 601 -8.64 0.97 12.99
CA LYS A 601 -9.78 0.56 13.79
C LYS A 601 -10.88 1.64 13.78
N ASP A 602 -10.49 2.91 13.76
CA ASP A 602 -11.43 4.01 13.82
C ASP A 602 -12.08 4.27 12.47
N THR A 603 -11.27 4.31 11.42
CA THR A 603 -11.72 4.58 10.05
C THR A 603 -12.55 3.42 9.47
N LEU A 604 -12.16 2.17 9.72
CA LEU A 604 -12.94 1.00 9.33
C LEU A 604 -14.17 0.80 10.23
N GLY A 605 -14.04 1.05 11.54
CA GLY A 605 -15.17 1.01 12.48
C GLY A 605 -16.26 2.01 12.12
N PHE A 606 -15.87 3.23 11.76
CA PHE A 606 -16.78 4.24 11.23
C PHE A 606 -17.41 3.82 9.91
N GLY A 607 -16.62 3.24 9.00
CA GLY A 607 -17.12 2.65 7.76
C GLY A 607 -18.24 1.63 7.97
N ASP A 608 -18.02 0.64 8.86
CA ASP A 608 -19.02 -0.37 9.19
C ASP A 608 -20.28 0.24 9.82
N GLN A 609 -20.12 1.21 10.71
CA GLN A 609 -21.22 1.91 11.37
C GLN A 609 -22.10 2.68 10.38
N ILE A 610 -21.48 3.47 9.49
CA ILE A 610 -22.20 4.27 8.50
C ILE A 610 -22.93 3.37 7.49
N LEU A 611 -22.29 2.32 6.99
CA LEU A 611 -22.92 1.40 6.05
C LEU A 611 -24.11 0.67 6.69
N SER A 612 -23.97 0.24 7.93
CA SER A 612 -25.05 -0.40 8.69
C SER A 612 -26.22 0.56 8.89
N PHE A 613 -25.93 1.81 9.29
CA PHE A 613 -26.94 2.85 9.47
C PHE A 613 -27.73 3.14 8.19
N ILE A 614 -27.03 3.36 7.06
CA ILE A 614 -27.69 3.63 5.78
C ILE A 614 -28.57 2.45 5.37
N ARG A 615 -28.03 1.22 5.45
CA ARG A 615 -28.76 0.02 5.06
C ARG A 615 -30.01 -0.18 5.92
N ASP A 616 -29.91 -0.01 7.24
CA ASP A 616 -31.03 -0.21 8.16
C ASP A 616 -32.14 0.84 7.97
N VAL A 617 -31.78 2.10 7.71
CA VAL A 617 -32.77 3.16 7.44
C VAL A 617 -33.43 2.92 6.09
N VAL A 618 -32.65 2.71 5.03
CA VAL A 618 -33.16 2.52 3.67
C VAL A 618 -34.01 1.25 3.55
N SER A 619 -33.60 0.13 4.18
CA SER A 619 -34.35 -1.12 4.11
C SER A 619 -35.73 -1.00 4.78
N LYS A 620 -35.81 -0.34 5.94
CA LYS A 620 -37.08 -0.12 6.66
C LYS A 620 -38.07 0.67 5.82
N HIS A 621 -37.61 1.72 5.16
CA HIS A 621 -38.47 2.61 4.37
C HIS A 621 -38.82 2.05 2.98
N THR A 622 -37.93 1.24 2.39
CA THR A 622 -38.24 0.55 1.13
C THR A 622 -39.32 -0.51 1.36
N ALA A 623 -39.30 -1.22 2.49
CA ALA A 623 -40.32 -2.22 2.82
C ALA A 623 -41.72 -1.61 3.01
N SER A 624 -41.82 -0.34 3.42
CA SER A 624 -43.09 0.38 3.58
C SER A 624 -43.64 0.98 2.28
N SER A 625 -42.85 1.03 1.21
CA SER A 625 -43.22 1.64 -0.08
C SER A 625 -42.64 0.79 -1.22
N PRO A 626 -43.30 -0.34 -1.56
CA PRO A 626 -42.83 -1.21 -2.62
C PRO A 626 -42.85 -0.49 -3.98
N PRO A 627 -42.02 -0.93 -4.95
CA PRO A 627 -42.00 -0.34 -6.29
C PRO A 627 -43.39 -0.40 -6.93
N ALA A 628 -43.81 0.69 -7.58
CA ALA A 628 -45.06 0.70 -8.35
C ALA A 628 -44.90 -0.15 -9.62
N ASP A 629 -46.03 -0.66 -10.14
CA ASP A 629 -46.06 -1.38 -11.42
C ASP A 629 -45.58 -0.49 -12.58
N ASP A 630 -45.11 -1.10 -13.66
CA ASP A 630 -44.68 -0.40 -14.87
C ASP A 630 -45.89 0.30 -15.53
N VAL A 631 -45.98 1.62 -15.37
CA VAL A 631 -47.00 2.47 -15.99
C VAL A 631 -46.33 3.31 -17.07
N ASP A 632 -46.75 3.15 -18.32
CA ASP A 632 -46.19 3.86 -19.49
C ASP A 632 -44.67 3.73 -19.68
N GLY A 633 -44.09 2.58 -19.32
CA GLY A 633 -42.65 2.34 -19.44
C GLY A 633 -41.82 2.98 -18.33
N LYS A 634 -42.45 3.46 -17.25
CA LYS A 634 -41.80 4.03 -16.07
C LYS A 634 -41.99 3.12 -14.87
N ILE A 635 -40.88 2.68 -14.29
CA ILE A 635 -40.86 1.96 -13.02
C ILE A 635 -40.45 2.96 -11.94
N GLU A 636 -41.39 3.34 -11.09
CA GLU A 636 -41.10 4.16 -9.94
C GLU A 636 -40.46 3.33 -8.82
N HIS A 637 -39.32 3.80 -8.33
CA HIS A 637 -38.59 3.15 -7.26
C HIS A 637 -38.02 4.20 -6.31
N ALA A 638 -38.18 3.97 -5.01
CA ALA A 638 -37.66 4.87 -3.99
C ALA A 638 -36.14 4.99 -4.11
N VAL A 639 -35.66 6.24 -4.11
CA VAL A 639 -34.25 6.62 -4.01
C VAL A 639 -34.12 7.55 -2.82
N PHE A 640 -33.02 7.42 -2.09
CA PHE A 640 -32.74 8.18 -0.88
C PHE A 640 -31.47 9.00 -1.07
N ARG A 641 -31.46 10.21 -0.53
CA ARG A 641 -30.25 11.04 -0.43
C ARG A 641 -29.64 10.85 0.95
N VAL A 642 -28.36 10.51 0.97
CA VAL A 642 -27.52 10.47 2.18
C VAL A 642 -26.59 11.68 2.14
N THR A 643 -26.76 12.61 3.06
CA THR A 643 -26.00 13.86 3.10
C THR A 643 -25.04 13.83 4.28
N PHE A 644 -23.74 14.05 4.02
CA PHE A 644 -22.75 14.19 5.08
C PHE A 644 -22.45 15.67 5.30
N HIS A 645 -22.83 16.19 6.46
CA HIS A 645 -22.72 17.61 6.76
C HIS A 645 -21.29 17.97 7.15
N ALA A 646 -20.70 18.94 6.46
CA ALA A 646 -19.32 19.38 6.70
C ALA A 646 -19.13 19.93 8.13
N PRO A 647 -17.99 19.65 8.81
CA PRO A 647 -16.86 18.77 8.44
C PRO A 647 -17.05 17.28 8.83
N PHE A 648 -18.14 16.65 8.39
CA PHE A 648 -18.59 15.31 8.77
C PHE A 648 -19.08 15.20 10.22
N GLU A 649 -19.86 16.19 10.67
CA GLU A 649 -20.42 16.23 12.02
C GLU A 649 -21.59 15.26 12.23
N HIS A 650 -22.40 15.05 11.20
CA HIS A 650 -23.49 14.11 11.19
C HIS A 650 -23.88 13.73 9.77
N VAL A 651 -24.60 12.62 9.66
CA VAL A 651 -25.11 12.07 8.41
C VAL A 651 -26.63 12.01 8.48
N GLU A 652 -27.30 12.46 7.45
CA GLU A 652 -28.76 12.45 7.35
C GLU A 652 -29.23 11.69 6.12
N ILE A 653 -30.41 11.09 6.22
CA ILE A 653 -31.04 10.34 5.15
C ILE A 653 -32.44 10.86 4.94
N ARG A 654 -32.79 11.20 3.70
CA ARG A 654 -34.16 11.53 3.28
C ARG A 654 -34.56 10.80 2.01
N ALA A 655 -35.85 10.62 1.78
CA ALA A 655 -36.36 10.16 0.49
C ALA A 655 -36.30 11.30 -0.53
N LEU A 656 -36.08 10.95 -1.81
CA LEU A 656 -36.22 11.90 -2.92
C LEU A 656 -37.65 11.85 -3.46
N SER A 657 -38.16 13.02 -3.86
CA SER A 657 -39.39 13.11 -4.67
C SER A 657 -39.18 12.54 -6.08
N GLN A 658 -40.26 12.18 -6.78
CA GLN A 658 -40.15 11.67 -8.15
C GLN A 658 -39.53 12.69 -9.12
N SER A 659 -39.78 13.99 -8.91
CA SER A 659 -39.14 15.06 -9.69
C SER A 659 -37.64 15.12 -9.43
N GLU A 660 -37.19 15.03 -8.19
CA GLU A 660 -35.76 14.97 -7.87
C GLU A 660 -35.08 13.73 -8.46
N VAL A 661 -35.73 12.56 -8.41
CA VAL A 661 -35.21 11.35 -9.05
C VAL A 661 -35.06 11.55 -10.56
N HIS A 662 -36.06 12.14 -11.21
CA HIS A 662 -35.98 12.42 -12.64
C HIS A 662 -34.90 13.45 -13.00
N ASP A 663 -34.86 14.57 -12.27
CA ASP A 663 -34.02 15.73 -12.61
C ASP A 663 -32.56 15.57 -12.17
N GLU A 664 -32.30 14.96 -11.01
CA GLU A 664 -30.97 14.90 -10.39
C GLU A 664 -30.32 13.52 -10.43
N VAL A 665 -31.10 12.45 -10.59
CA VAL A 665 -30.60 11.06 -10.50
C VAL A 665 -30.62 10.38 -11.87
N GLN A 666 -31.62 10.67 -12.70
CA GLN A 666 -31.72 10.18 -14.08
C GLN A 666 -31.17 11.16 -15.13
N ASP A 667 -30.61 12.29 -14.68
CA ASP A 667 -30.04 13.37 -15.51
C ASP A 667 -30.93 13.84 -16.65
N LYS A 668 -32.26 13.83 -16.46
CA LYS A 668 -33.23 14.19 -17.50
C LYS A 668 -33.07 13.39 -18.80
N ARG A 669 -32.45 12.19 -18.73
CA ARG A 669 -32.35 11.26 -19.87
C ARG A 669 -33.76 10.78 -20.27
N GLN A 670 -33.87 10.23 -21.48
CA GLN A 670 -35.14 9.74 -22.00
C GLN A 670 -35.81 8.78 -21.00
N SER A 671 -37.11 8.99 -20.79
CA SER A 671 -37.93 8.18 -19.91
C SER A 671 -37.85 6.70 -20.30
N GLY A 672 -37.43 5.84 -19.37
CA GLY A 672 -37.51 4.38 -19.52
C GLY A 672 -36.19 3.62 -19.53
N ASP A 673 -35.03 4.27 -19.68
CA ASP A 673 -33.73 3.56 -19.70
C ASP A 673 -33.22 3.16 -18.31
N ARG A 674 -33.81 3.73 -17.25
CA ARG A 674 -33.33 3.62 -15.86
C ARG A 674 -34.47 3.41 -14.87
N VAL A 675 -34.15 2.74 -13.77
CA VAL A 675 -34.99 2.62 -12.57
C VAL A 675 -34.19 3.19 -11.41
N GLY A 676 -34.59 4.34 -10.86
CA GLY A 676 -33.70 5.16 -10.03
C GLY A 676 -32.40 5.48 -10.80
N PHE A 677 -31.24 5.21 -10.17
CA PHE A 677 -29.92 5.32 -10.81
C PHE A 677 -29.36 3.98 -11.34
N LEU A 678 -30.16 2.92 -11.42
CA LEU A 678 -29.72 1.68 -12.05
C LEU A 678 -30.18 1.59 -13.50
N PRO A 679 -29.39 1.02 -14.43
CA PRO A 679 -29.86 0.68 -15.76
C PRO A 679 -31.09 -0.25 -15.68
N ARG A 680 -32.13 0.03 -16.46
CA ARG A 680 -33.36 -0.76 -16.47
C ARG A 680 -33.10 -2.25 -16.74
N ARG A 681 -32.24 -2.55 -17.71
CA ARG A 681 -31.82 -3.93 -18.03
C ARG A 681 -31.28 -4.68 -16.82
N PHE A 682 -30.47 -4.01 -15.98
CA PHE A 682 -29.91 -4.63 -14.79
C PHE A 682 -30.99 -4.83 -13.70
N TYR A 683 -31.83 -3.82 -13.50
CA TYR A 683 -32.95 -3.91 -12.56
C TYR A 683 -33.89 -5.08 -12.89
N GLU A 684 -34.31 -5.18 -14.16
CA GLU A 684 -35.16 -6.27 -14.66
C GLU A 684 -34.49 -7.63 -14.52
N PHE A 685 -33.17 -7.72 -14.81
CA PHE A 685 -32.38 -8.93 -14.59
C PHE A 685 -32.44 -9.38 -13.12
N VAL A 686 -32.21 -8.48 -12.16
CA VAL A 686 -32.27 -8.80 -10.72
C VAL A 686 -33.68 -9.28 -10.33
N ARG A 687 -34.72 -8.58 -10.78
CA ARG A 687 -36.13 -8.94 -10.50
C ARG A 687 -36.54 -10.27 -11.13
N ALA A 688 -36.08 -10.57 -12.36
CA ALA A 688 -36.35 -11.84 -13.02
C ALA A 688 -35.71 -13.01 -12.26
N ARG A 689 -34.46 -12.86 -11.85
CA ARG A 689 -33.74 -13.86 -11.04
C ARG A 689 -34.39 -14.06 -9.67
N ALA A 690 -34.95 -13.01 -9.06
CA ALA A 690 -35.57 -13.11 -7.74
C ALA A 690 -36.84 -13.95 -7.78
N ARG A 691 -37.67 -13.72 -8.80
CA ARG A 691 -38.89 -14.51 -9.05
C ARG A 691 -38.60 -15.99 -9.34
N GLN A 692 -37.49 -16.29 -10.00
CA GLN A 692 -37.08 -17.69 -10.24
C GLN A 692 -36.74 -18.40 -8.92
N SER A 693 -35.96 -17.75 -8.04
CA SER A 693 -35.61 -18.34 -6.73
C SER A 693 -36.77 -18.44 -5.75
N GLU A 694 -37.85 -17.66 -5.91
CA GLU A 694 -39.07 -17.77 -5.11
C GLU A 694 -40.03 -18.88 -5.61
N ALA A 695 -39.87 -19.32 -6.87
CA ALA A 695 -40.69 -20.36 -7.50
C ALA A 695 -40.11 -21.77 -7.33
N GLU A 696 -38.83 -21.87 -6.96
CA GLU A 696 -38.10 -23.10 -6.59
C GLU A 696 -38.15 -23.33 -5.07
#